data_AF-A0A9P5YEF1-F1
#
_entry.id   AF-A0A9P5YEF1-F1
#
_cell.length_a   1.000
_cell.length_b   1.000
_cell.length_c   1.000
_cell.angle_alpha   90.00
_cell.angle_beta   90.00
_cell.angle_gamma   90.00
#
_symmetry.space_group_name_H-M   'P 1'
#
loop_
_entity.id
_entity.type
_entity.pdbx_description
1 polymer ?
#
loop_
_entity_poly.entity_id
_entity_poly.type
_entity_poly.pdbx_seq_one_letter_code
_entity_poly.pdbx_strand_id
1 'polypeptide(L)'
;MLKENLGFLLLAFVGFCEILVANAAITLSSLQVENQVAPVGIDVKPRFSWIISSTQRGIAQTSYQILVSKSQAGNSDVWNSGVVASPKPYLIEYAGPALSSDTKYFWSINIVTPAGSASASSEFTTGMLASSDWGSSLWIGKPTQGLPDALVSAFRSASWIWTSETGAPNAPAEDRAFRKTFTSPGGKVATSALVLLSVDDRFSFYVNGNLVGSSPTTLDVWKTAQKFTVPLASGSNLFAIRGTNLADVATGGAGPAGVLAAIQITFSDGTTSTITSDASWRSIKSIPTNFQSPSLDDSQWAAATVISAYGSGPWGTQVAVLTDTAPTVSLSDSTWIWSSESASPNAPAQPRAFRKTFPTPSGKTVKSAFVLLTVDDGFTFYVNGALVGSSPNQTDAWKSAQPFTVTLSGASTLFAVRGNNLPDVTSGGDSPAGLLAAIQITYTDGSTSNVFSDSSWKVSKTVPSGFELPSTDDSSWAAATSLGKNGVSPWGTVAASDALGEHPAPLLRKEFTISKTISFARLHYSAGGYASISINGVPASDHVLTPGFTKYDTQTQYVSLDVTSKLKSGANAIGAELGRSHYGSTQGSVWNWNTASWHGEPALRAVLSIGFTDGTTTRVVSDASWQVIEGPTRLDDVFGGENYDASFAQPGFDRAGFTTTGWSNAQSMGGPKGVLVNQLQPPTRVVQSMTPVSVTQPVNGIFVAAFERVVAGWARITVTGPKKSMLTIHFGEKLKADGTVIFEDSNHYYANNFQTDRFWLAGTGSPEIFEPKFSYKGYQYVQIQGWPSSTPPTTANIVGQVVHDDLQPRGGFQSSNDLLNKLHKASTFTMLNNVHSIPEDCPTFEKNGWSGDAMLGTEMFLSNFNAENLLAKYSRDLDESRPNGSGPPGVIAPDSGWGANNHSPTWHSAFIFIPWWLYQYRGDRRVLEDHYDSMKNYVAFELARSPNNIASTGLGDWVTPETSPAGGNPPEDLRVSATAYLYQMLTTMNQVATVLNKASDASTFSSQATNVRNAFNQLFLNKGTGYYVGSGDSGYRQTHNLLALAFGLVPNATTAKVVADSIAQDVVSRNTHLNTGALGTKYILPVLSEHGHADTAFALSQQTTFPSWGFWIANGANTMWEHWALEARSRDHLFLGTFEDWLYKHMAGIQSTSVAFEKVNIAPVLTGFLDSAHAWMLTPFGNLTVDWTKSGGNVNVNVGVPVGVTATVTVPGAQILEGGKPVAPDGGIKIMEIGSQGIQVSVGSGTYSFSSVAK
;
A
#
# COMPACT_ATOMS: atom_id res chain seq x y z
N MET A 1 -29.06 -21.62 19.77
CA MET A 1 -29.05 -22.26 21.11
C MET A 1 -28.43 -21.27 22.07
N LEU A 2 -29.23 -20.76 23.01
CA LEU A 2 -28.78 -19.92 24.12
C LEU A 2 -28.18 -20.81 25.23
N LYS A 3 -27.24 -20.22 25.97
CA LYS A 3 -26.54 -20.67 27.19
C LYS A 3 -25.24 -21.45 26.96
N GLU A 4 -24.27 -21.09 27.82
CA GLU A 4 -22.97 -21.73 28.10
C GLU A 4 -21.77 -21.27 27.25
N ASN A 5 -21.08 -20.23 27.73
CA ASN A 5 -19.62 -20.23 27.98
C ASN A 5 -19.15 -18.83 28.42
N LEU A 6 -19.43 -18.50 29.69
CA LEU A 6 -18.71 -17.47 30.43
C LEU A 6 -17.84 -18.21 31.46
N GLY A 7 -16.53 -18.23 31.24
CA GLY A 7 -15.56 -18.73 32.23
C GLY A 7 -14.50 -19.62 31.63
N PHE A 8 -13.38 -19.03 31.21
CA PHE A 8 -12.03 -19.61 31.28
C PHE A 8 -10.99 -18.55 30.86
N LEU A 9 -10.59 -17.68 31.79
CA LEU A 9 -9.26 -17.03 31.84
C LEU A 9 -9.09 -16.28 33.17
N LEU A 10 -9.23 -17.03 34.27
CA LEU A 10 -8.71 -16.68 35.58
C LEU A 10 -8.05 -17.96 36.12
N LEU A 11 -6.85 -17.84 36.69
CA LEU A 11 -5.97 -18.88 37.27
C LEU A 11 -4.94 -19.54 36.35
N ALA A 12 -3.80 -18.85 36.20
CA ALA A 12 -2.49 -19.49 36.36
C ALA A 12 -1.46 -18.44 36.83
N PHE A 13 -1.47 -18.08 38.12
CA PHE A 13 -0.30 -17.61 38.89
C PHE A 13 -0.71 -17.39 40.35
N VAL A 14 -0.60 -18.42 41.19
CA VAL A 14 -0.57 -18.28 42.66
C VAL A 14 0.43 -19.29 43.24
N GLY A 15 1.37 -18.76 44.03
CA GLY A 15 2.35 -19.48 44.86
C GLY A 15 3.79 -19.26 44.37
N PHE A 16 4.69 -18.51 45.03
CA PHE A 16 4.78 -18.04 46.40
C PHE A 16 5.72 -16.82 46.42
N CYS A 17 5.26 -15.69 46.94
CA CYS A 17 6.09 -14.68 47.62
C CYS A 17 5.13 -13.71 48.33
N GLU A 18 4.70 -14.07 49.55
CA GLU A 18 4.11 -13.10 50.46
C GLU A 18 5.22 -12.16 50.93
N ILE A 19 5.43 -11.09 50.18
CA ILE A 19 5.99 -9.85 50.71
C ILE A 19 4.78 -8.98 51.06
N LEU A 20 4.69 -8.54 52.31
CA LEU A 20 3.76 -7.49 52.74
C LEU A 20 3.91 -6.27 51.80
N VAL A 21 3.06 -6.17 50.79
CA VAL A 21 2.94 -4.96 49.97
C VAL A 21 2.16 -3.96 50.80
N ALA A 22 2.87 -3.01 51.40
CA ALA A 22 2.25 -1.78 51.87
C ALA A 22 1.45 -1.18 50.70
N ASN A 23 0.16 -0.91 50.90
CA ASN A 23 -0.72 -0.32 49.89
C ASN A 23 -0.25 1.12 49.61
N ALA A 24 0.68 1.29 48.67
CA ALA A 24 1.33 2.56 48.40
C ALA A 24 0.30 3.58 47.87
N ALA A 25 0.30 4.80 48.42
CA ALA A 25 -0.65 5.85 48.04
C ALA A 25 -0.48 6.38 46.61
N ILE A 26 0.68 6.13 45.98
CA ILE A 26 1.03 6.51 44.62
C ILE A 26 1.75 5.36 43.91
N THR A 27 1.38 5.09 42.67
CA THR A 27 2.04 4.11 41.79
C THR A 27 2.31 4.70 40.41
N LEU A 28 3.36 4.17 39.76
CA LEU A 28 3.74 4.51 38.40
C LEU A 28 3.56 3.31 37.48
N SER A 29 3.05 3.55 36.27
CA SER A 29 2.84 2.52 35.25
C SER A 29 3.07 3.11 33.86
N SER A 30 3.05 2.24 32.83
CA SER A 30 3.15 2.65 31.42
C SER A 30 4.34 3.58 31.13
N LEU A 31 5.53 3.20 31.62
CA LEU A 31 6.77 3.91 31.33
C LEU A 31 7.08 3.76 29.84
N GLN A 32 7.10 4.89 29.12
CA GLN A 32 7.23 4.93 27.67
C GLN A 32 8.35 5.86 27.24
N VAL A 33 8.97 5.51 26.10
CA VAL A 33 9.87 6.36 25.32
C VAL A 33 9.29 6.47 23.92
N GLU A 34 9.07 7.69 23.42
CA GLU A 34 8.40 7.94 22.12
C GLU A 34 7.07 7.17 21.97
N ASN A 35 6.26 7.18 23.05
CA ASN A 35 4.97 6.49 23.17
C ASN A 35 5.02 4.95 23.09
N GLN A 36 6.21 4.35 23.17
CA GLN A 36 6.40 2.90 23.15
C GLN A 36 6.97 2.39 24.47
N VAL A 37 6.62 1.15 24.84
CA VAL A 37 7.17 0.47 26.03
C VAL A 37 8.45 -0.25 25.65
N ALA A 38 9.54 0.02 26.37
CA ALA A 38 10.86 -0.60 26.15
C ALA A 38 11.30 -0.67 24.67
N PRO A 39 11.23 0.45 23.91
CA PRO A 39 11.42 0.39 22.46
C PRO A 39 12.85 0.05 22.04
N VAL A 40 12.96 -0.60 20.89
CA VAL A 40 14.23 -0.89 20.21
C VAL A 40 14.27 -0.12 18.90
N GLY A 41 15.28 0.73 18.72
CA GLY A 41 15.49 1.47 17.47
C GLY A 41 15.28 2.97 17.53
N ILE A 42 15.15 3.58 18.72
CA ILE A 42 14.91 5.03 18.84
C ILE A 42 16.07 5.81 18.19
N ASP A 43 15.78 6.53 17.10
CA ASP A 43 16.75 7.34 16.37
C ASP A 43 16.43 8.83 16.33
N VAL A 44 15.34 9.21 16.98
CA VAL A 44 15.01 10.58 17.33
C VAL A 44 15.50 10.91 18.73
N LYS A 45 15.46 12.19 19.09
CA LYS A 45 15.73 12.65 20.45
C LYS A 45 14.65 12.09 21.41
N PRO A 46 14.97 11.18 22.35
CA PRO A 46 13.93 10.44 23.07
C PRO A 46 13.06 11.35 23.95
N ARG A 47 11.76 11.02 24.04
CA ARG A 47 10.80 11.65 24.96
C ARG A 47 10.20 10.63 25.91
N PHE A 48 10.27 10.91 27.21
CA PHE A 48 9.82 10.04 28.28
C PHE A 48 8.39 10.37 28.73
N SER A 49 7.59 9.35 28.99
CA SER A 49 6.23 9.46 29.53
C SER A 49 5.96 8.40 30.61
N TRP A 50 5.07 8.69 31.55
CA TRP A 50 4.61 7.77 32.59
C TRP A 50 3.16 8.07 33.00
N ILE A 51 2.44 7.06 33.49
CA ILE A 51 1.10 7.23 34.07
C ILE A 51 1.19 7.13 35.59
N ILE A 52 0.53 8.06 36.28
CA ILE A 52 0.48 8.14 37.73
C ILE A 52 -0.92 7.70 38.19
N SER A 53 -0.97 6.82 39.20
CA SER A 53 -2.23 6.42 39.84
C SER A 53 -2.18 6.68 41.35
N SER A 54 -3.31 7.09 41.91
CA SER A 54 -3.48 7.33 43.35
C SER A 54 -4.85 6.88 43.83
N THR A 55 -4.93 6.47 45.08
CA THR A 55 -6.20 6.26 45.80
C THR A 55 -6.76 7.54 46.42
N GLN A 56 -5.97 8.63 46.44
CA GLN A 56 -6.38 9.93 46.95
C GLN A 56 -6.92 10.84 45.84
N ARG A 57 -7.85 11.73 46.19
CA ARG A 57 -8.42 12.73 45.29
C ARG A 57 -7.56 13.99 45.21
N GLY A 58 -7.65 14.72 44.10
CA GLY A 58 -7.02 16.04 43.93
C GLY A 58 -5.49 15.99 43.86
N ILE A 59 -4.92 14.84 43.50
CA ILE A 59 -3.48 14.66 43.38
C ILE A 59 -2.99 15.12 42.00
N ALA A 60 -1.86 15.82 42.02
CA ALA A 60 -1.04 16.14 40.87
C ALA A 60 0.44 15.96 41.25
N GLN A 61 1.27 15.62 40.26
CA GLN A 61 2.72 15.65 40.43
C GLN A 61 3.19 17.09 40.65
N THR A 62 4.16 17.29 41.55
CA THR A 62 4.79 18.60 41.78
C THR A 62 6.18 18.67 41.16
N SER A 63 6.92 17.57 41.16
CA SER A 63 8.22 17.47 40.53
C SER A 63 8.54 16.06 40.05
N TYR A 64 9.52 15.97 39.14
CA TYR A 64 10.10 14.73 38.67
C TYR A 64 11.62 14.79 38.60
N GLN A 65 12.28 13.63 38.56
CA GLN A 65 13.69 13.48 38.22
C GLN A 65 13.87 12.22 37.37
N ILE A 66 14.38 12.39 36.14
CA ILE A 66 14.75 11.32 35.23
C ILE A 66 16.26 11.07 35.37
N LEU A 67 16.63 9.80 35.54
CA LEU A 67 18.00 9.32 35.50
C LEU A 67 18.13 8.38 34.30
N VAL A 68 19.19 8.51 33.52
CA VAL A 68 19.53 7.60 32.41
C VAL A 68 20.91 7.03 32.64
N SER A 69 21.06 5.74 32.37
CA SER A 69 22.30 4.99 32.59
C SER A 69 22.57 3.93 31.53
N LYS A 70 23.83 3.48 31.42
CA LYS A 70 24.20 2.32 30.57
C LYS A 70 24.08 0.97 31.28
N SER A 71 23.86 0.97 32.59
CA SER A 71 23.70 -0.24 33.40
C SER A 71 22.48 -0.13 34.31
N GLN A 72 21.79 -1.24 34.51
CA GLN A 72 20.60 -1.29 35.37
C GLN A 72 20.89 -0.89 36.83
N ALA A 73 22.13 -1.10 37.29
CA ALA A 73 22.58 -0.71 38.63
C ALA A 73 23.05 0.76 38.72
N GLY A 74 23.22 1.45 37.58
CA GLY A 74 23.79 2.79 37.51
C GLY A 74 22.78 3.89 37.85
N ASN A 75 23.04 4.62 38.94
CA ASN A 75 22.29 5.81 39.34
C ASN A 75 22.78 7.05 38.54
N SER A 76 22.48 7.13 37.24
CA SER A 76 22.65 8.31 36.36
C SER A 76 24.04 8.57 35.72
N ASP A 77 24.75 7.56 35.20
CA ASP A 77 26.05 7.75 34.52
C ASP A 77 25.96 8.37 33.11
N VAL A 78 24.75 8.54 32.55
CA VAL A 78 24.53 9.17 31.22
C VAL A 78 23.85 10.52 31.35
N TRP A 79 22.71 10.60 32.04
CA TRP A 79 21.98 11.85 32.23
C TRP A 79 21.20 11.86 33.55
N ASN A 80 21.11 13.03 34.15
CA ASN A 80 20.27 13.32 35.30
C ASN A 80 19.58 14.65 35.02
N SER A 81 18.25 14.66 34.98
CA SER A 81 17.49 15.91 34.74
C SER A 81 17.62 16.91 35.89
N GLY A 82 18.13 16.49 37.05
CA GLY A 82 17.86 17.15 38.32
C GLY A 82 16.39 17.01 38.72
N VAL A 83 16.04 17.57 39.87
CA VAL A 83 14.64 17.69 40.28
C VAL A 83 14.02 18.87 39.51
N VAL A 84 13.07 18.57 38.64
CA VAL A 84 12.36 19.55 37.81
C VAL A 84 10.96 19.76 38.39
N ALA A 85 10.63 20.99 38.76
CA ALA A 85 9.28 21.36 39.18
C ALA A 85 8.35 21.40 37.95
N SER A 86 7.50 20.38 37.82
CA SER A 86 6.58 20.25 36.69
C SER A 86 5.47 19.24 36.99
N PRO A 87 4.20 19.57 36.68
CA PRO A 87 3.09 18.65 36.78
C PRO A 87 2.97 17.70 35.58
N LYS A 88 3.72 17.94 34.50
CA LYS A 88 3.61 17.21 33.22
C LYS A 88 4.27 15.82 33.32
N PRO A 89 3.54 14.71 33.07
CA PRO A 89 4.09 13.36 33.13
C PRO A 89 4.39 12.73 31.76
N TYR A 90 4.30 13.50 30.66
CA TYR A 90 4.41 12.98 29.30
C TYR A 90 5.32 13.81 28.40
N LEU A 91 5.87 13.15 27.38
CA LEU A 91 6.71 13.71 26.33
C LEU A 91 7.81 14.65 26.88
N ILE A 92 8.51 14.21 27.92
CA ILE A 92 9.65 14.92 28.50
C ILE A 92 10.88 14.61 27.67
N GLU A 93 11.37 15.60 26.93
CA GLU A 93 12.50 15.41 26.03
C GLU A 93 13.82 15.20 26.80
N TYR A 94 14.61 14.23 26.34
CA TYR A 94 15.96 13.96 26.81
C TYR A 94 16.87 15.19 26.65
N ALA A 95 17.46 15.71 27.71
CA ALA A 95 18.34 16.89 27.65
C ALA A 95 19.80 16.60 28.03
N GLY A 96 20.21 15.33 27.96
CA GLY A 96 21.57 14.91 28.28
C GLY A 96 22.54 14.96 27.08
N PRO A 97 23.77 14.42 27.27
CA PRO A 97 24.76 14.29 26.21
C PRO A 97 24.27 13.46 25.02
N ALA A 98 24.90 13.60 23.85
CA ALA A 98 24.56 12.79 22.68
C ALA A 98 24.60 11.28 22.98
N LEU A 99 23.52 10.59 22.63
CA LEU A 99 23.42 9.13 22.79
C LEU A 99 24.27 8.43 21.72
N SER A 100 24.70 7.21 22.01
CA SER A 100 25.42 6.34 21.09
C SER A 100 24.43 5.50 20.30
N SER A 101 24.71 5.25 19.03
CA SER A 101 23.90 4.37 18.18
C SER A 101 23.93 2.92 18.67
N ASP A 102 22.88 2.17 18.37
CA ASP A 102 22.75 0.74 18.69
C ASP A 102 23.16 0.46 20.15
N THR A 103 22.62 1.23 21.10
CA THR A 103 23.02 1.19 22.52
C THR A 103 21.79 1.09 23.40
N LYS A 104 21.83 0.13 24.34
CA LYS A 104 20.78 -0.02 25.35
C LYS A 104 21.02 0.95 26.50
N TYR A 105 19.98 1.66 26.89
CA TYR A 105 19.96 2.57 28.02
C TYR A 105 18.86 2.14 29.00
N PHE A 106 19.17 2.23 30.28
CA PHE A 106 18.18 2.12 31.35
C PHE A 106 17.81 3.53 31.79
N TRP A 107 16.57 3.71 32.20
CA TRP A 107 16.15 4.96 32.81
C TRP A 107 15.26 4.72 34.01
N SER A 108 15.36 5.60 34.99
CA SER A 108 14.47 5.63 36.14
C SER A 108 13.84 7.00 36.29
N ILE A 109 12.64 7.00 36.85
CA ILE A 109 11.85 8.19 37.12
C ILE A 109 11.53 8.20 38.61
N ASN A 110 11.78 9.33 39.26
CA ASN A 110 11.33 9.61 40.63
C ASN A 110 10.37 10.79 40.57
N ILE A 111 9.21 10.68 41.20
CA ILE A 111 8.21 11.75 41.25
C ILE A 111 7.90 12.11 42.69
N VAL A 112 7.47 13.36 42.90
CA VAL A 112 6.92 13.84 44.17
C VAL A 112 5.50 14.33 43.94
N THR A 113 4.61 13.97 44.86
CA THR A 113 3.22 14.42 44.91
C THR A 113 2.86 14.80 46.36
N PRO A 114 1.73 15.50 46.59
CA PRO A 114 1.24 15.74 47.95
C PRO A 114 0.92 14.47 48.75
N ALA A 115 0.64 13.35 48.06
CA ALA A 115 0.33 12.05 48.69
C ALA A 115 1.58 11.18 48.95
N GLY A 116 2.77 11.64 48.55
CA GLY A 116 4.03 10.92 48.68
C GLY A 116 4.85 10.87 47.39
N SER A 117 5.96 10.14 47.43
CA SER A 117 6.87 9.95 46.30
C SER A 117 6.78 8.54 45.74
N ALA A 118 7.07 8.39 44.45
CA ALA A 118 7.13 7.08 43.80
C ALA A 118 8.29 7.03 42.80
N SER A 119 8.80 5.82 42.55
CA SER A 119 9.85 5.59 41.57
C SER A 119 9.57 4.35 40.72
N ALA A 120 10.04 4.36 39.49
CA ALA A 120 9.97 3.25 38.56
C ALA A 120 11.13 3.31 37.56
N SER A 121 11.42 2.18 36.92
CA SER A 121 12.49 2.10 35.92
C SER A 121 12.03 1.32 34.69
N SER A 122 12.60 1.67 33.54
CA SER A 122 12.41 1.00 32.27
C SER A 122 13.68 1.13 31.44
N GLU A 123 13.62 0.79 30.16
CA GLU A 123 14.76 0.78 29.25
C GLU A 123 14.35 1.27 27.86
N PHE A 124 15.33 1.61 27.03
CA PHE A 124 15.14 1.79 25.60
C PHE A 124 16.46 1.50 24.90
N THR A 125 16.40 1.21 23.60
CA THR A 125 17.58 1.00 22.77
C THR A 125 17.57 1.98 21.62
N THR A 126 18.67 2.69 21.42
CA THR A 126 18.84 3.57 20.25
C THR A 126 19.01 2.77 18.97
N GLY A 127 18.53 3.33 17.86
CA GLY A 127 18.73 2.80 16.51
C GLY A 127 20.05 3.24 15.89
N MET A 128 20.06 3.37 14.57
CA MET A 128 21.17 3.94 13.79
C MET A 128 20.98 5.45 13.71
N LEU A 129 21.73 6.22 14.50
CA LEU A 129 21.57 7.67 14.62
C LEU A 129 22.17 8.45 13.45
N ALA A 130 23.17 7.87 12.78
CA ALA A 130 23.84 8.45 11.63
C ALA A 130 23.92 7.47 10.46
N SER A 131 23.96 7.99 9.24
CA SER A 131 24.13 7.18 8.02
C SER A 131 25.42 6.35 8.04
N SER A 132 26.48 6.85 8.71
CA SER A 132 27.74 6.13 8.91
C SER A 132 27.61 4.88 9.79
N ASP A 133 26.59 4.78 10.65
CA ASP A 133 26.42 3.66 11.58
C ASP A 133 26.04 2.36 10.85
N TRP A 134 25.47 2.48 9.66
CA TRP A 134 25.23 1.37 8.73
C TRP A 134 26.52 0.74 8.20
N GLY A 135 27.68 1.40 8.39
CA GLY A 135 29.00 0.88 8.09
C GLY A 135 29.14 0.41 6.65
N SER A 136 29.73 -0.77 6.45
CA SER A 136 29.94 -1.39 5.13
C SER A 136 28.71 -2.13 4.58
N SER A 137 27.52 -1.98 5.21
CA SER A 137 26.31 -2.60 4.67
C SER A 137 25.91 -1.97 3.33
N LEU A 138 25.59 -2.83 2.37
CA LEU A 138 25.18 -2.49 1.03
C LEU A 138 23.69 -2.81 0.85
N TRP A 139 23.04 -2.09 -0.06
CA TRP A 139 21.79 -2.54 -0.66
C TRP A 139 22.10 -3.73 -1.56
N ILE A 140 21.51 -4.88 -1.25
CA ILE A 140 21.69 -6.12 -1.99
C ILE A 140 20.36 -6.67 -2.46
N GLY A 141 20.36 -7.32 -3.61
CA GLY A 141 19.17 -7.94 -4.17
C GLY A 141 19.51 -8.73 -5.41
N LYS A 142 18.49 -8.97 -6.22
CA LYS A 142 18.66 -9.54 -7.55
C LYS A 142 18.18 -8.50 -8.56
N PRO A 143 19.07 -7.85 -9.32
CA PRO A 143 18.62 -6.95 -10.36
C PRO A 143 17.85 -7.75 -11.41
N THR A 144 16.70 -7.23 -11.85
CA THR A 144 16.12 -7.61 -13.13
C THR A 144 17.10 -7.26 -14.24
N GLN A 145 17.05 -7.98 -15.35
CA GLN A 145 17.87 -7.66 -16.52
C GLN A 145 17.37 -6.40 -17.25
N GLY A 146 17.06 -5.31 -16.53
CA GLY A 146 16.76 -4.00 -17.10
C GLY A 146 17.95 -3.41 -17.86
N LEU A 147 17.66 -2.53 -18.84
CA LEU A 147 18.69 -1.77 -19.53
C LEU A 147 19.31 -0.74 -18.56
N PRO A 148 20.64 -0.69 -18.37
CA PRO A 148 21.26 0.29 -17.50
C PRO A 148 21.01 1.73 -17.98
N ASP A 149 20.70 2.65 -17.06
CA ASP A 149 20.41 4.07 -17.38
C ASP A 149 21.52 4.74 -18.19
N ALA A 150 22.78 4.36 -17.94
CA ALA A 150 23.94 4.85 -18.68
C ALA A 150 23.90 4.43 -20.16
N LEU A 151 23.36 3.26 -20.48
CA LEU A 151 23.17 2.80 -21.85
C LEU A 151 22.02 3.55 -22.52
N VAL A 152 20.90 3.75 -21.82
CA VAL A 152 19.75 4.50 -22.35
C VAL A 152 20.12 5.96 -22.60
N SER A 153 20.84 6.58 -21.67
CA SER A 153 21.33 7.96 -21.80
C SER A 153 22.31 8.10 -22.97
N ALA A 154 23.20 7.14 -23.15
CA ALA A 154 24.12 7.11 -24.27
C ALA A 154 23.40 6.93 -25.60
N PHE A 155 22.36 6.09 -25.66
CA PHE A 155 21.53 5.92 -26.85
C PHE A 155 20.81 7.22 -27.24
N ARG A 156 20.25 7.93 -26.26
CA ARG A 156 19.62 9.25 -26.48
C ARG A 156 20.62 10.37 -26.81
N SER A 157 21.91 10.12 -26.62
CA SER A 157 23.00 11.03 -26.99
C SER A 157 23.73 10.59 -28.27
N ALA A 158 23.33 9.48 -28.88
CA ALA A 158 23.95 8.95 -30.10
C ALA A 158 23.47 9.74 -31.33
N SER A 159 24.17 9.55 -32.45
CA SER A 159 23.83 10.15 -33.73
C SER A 159 23.38 9.11 -34.75
N TRP A 160 22.40 9.47 -35.57
CA TRP A 160 22.07 8.73 -36.79
C TRP A 160 23.24 8.88 -37.77
N ILE A 161 23.83 7.75 -38.17
CA ILE A 161 24.96 7.70 -39.10
C ILE A 161 24.59 6.95 -40.38
N TRP A 162 25.14 7.39 -41.51
CA TRP A 162 25.01 6.71 -42.79
C TRP A 162 26.29 6.87 -43.62
N THR A 163 26.30 6.42 -44.89
CA THR A 163 27.33 6.83 -45.85
C THR A 163 27.08 8.25 -46.35
N SER A 164 28.10 8.91 -46.89
CA SER A 164 27.93 10.20 -47.56
C SER A 164 27.09 10.04 -48.83
N GLU A 165 25.91 10.67 -48.86
CA GLU A 165 24.96 10.65 -49.98
C GLU A 165 24.62 12.08 -50.40
N THR A 166 24.43 12.29 -51.71
CA THR A 166 23.90 13.55 -52.25
C THR A 166 22.41 13.63 -51.95
N GLY A 167 22.02 14.40 -50.93
CA GLY A 167 20.60 14.58 -50.54
C GLY A 167 20.21 14.07 -49.15
N ALA A 168 21.18 13.83 -48.25
CA ALA A 168 20.92 13.46 -46.85
C ALA A 168 19.87 14.38 -46.18
N PRO A 169 18.93 13.86 -45.38
CA PRO A 169 18.89 12.50 -44.83
C PRO A 169 18.40 11.41 -45.79
N ASN A 170 17.94 11.76 -47.00
CA ASN A 170 17.44 10.77 -47.95
C ASN A 170 18.58 10.06 -48.69
N ALA A 171 18.48 8.74 -48.79
CA ALA A 171 19.43 7.86 -49.45
C ALA A 171 18.71 6.95 -50.45
N PRO A 172 19.41 6.37 -51.45
CA PRO A 172 18.81 5.36 -52.32
C PRO A 172 18.43 4.08 -51.54
N ALA A 173 17.49 3.32 -52.08
CA ALA A 173 17.04 2.03 -51.56
C ALA A 173 18.10 0.92 -51.73
N GLU A 174 19.16 0.99 -50.95
CA GLU A 174 20.33 0.13 -51.03
C GLU A 174 20.90 -0.16 -49.64
N ASP A 175 21.77 -1.18 -49.59
CA ASP A 175 22.47 -1.53 -48.35
C ASP A 175 23.75 -0.71 -48.17
N ARG A 176 24.10 -0.46 -46.90
CA ARG A 176 25.39 0.07 -46.45
C ARG A 176 25.95 -0.79 -45.33
N ALA A 177 27.27 -0.86 -45.22
CA ALA A 177 27.92 -1.55 -44.11
C ALA A 177 28.66 -0.57 -43.20
N PHE A 178 28.59 -0.83 -41.89
CA PHE A 178 29.21 -0.05 -40.83
C PHE A 178 30.06 -0.95 -39.94
N ARG A 179 31.24 -0.47 -39.53
CA ARG A 179 32.17 -1.22 -38.67
C ARG A 179 32.73 -0.36 -37.56
N LYS A 180 32.83 -0.93 -36.36
CA LYS A 180 33.48 -0.33 -35.19
C LYS A 180 34.24 -1.37 -34.41
N THR A 181 35.55 -1.17 -34.30
CA THR A 181 36.43 -2.01 -33.49
C THR A 181 36.63 -1.36 -32.12
N PHE A 182 36.50 -2.17 -31.07
CA PHE A 182 36.78 -1.81 -29.70
C PHE A 182 37.92 -2.67 -29.15
N THR A 183 38.90 -2.05 -28.50
CA THR A 183 39.99 -2.74 -27.82
C THR A 183 39.94 -2.39 -26.33
N SER A 184 39.99 -3.41 -25.47
CA SER A 184 39.91 -3.21 -24.02
C SER A 184 41.01 -2.25 -23.51
N PRO A 185 40.68 -1.26 -22.65
CA PRO A 185 41.67 -0.39 -22.01
C PRO A 185 42.66 -1.19 -21.15
N GLY A 186 43.89 -0.68 -21.00
CA GLY A 186 45.03 -1.39 -20.42
C GLY A 186 44.72 -2.19 -19.14
N GLY A 187 44.83 -3.52 -19.23
CA GLY A 187 44.64 -4.47 -18.13
C GLY A 187 43.22 -4.96 -17.89
N LYS A 188 42.20 -4.39 -18.54
CA LYS A 188 40.81 -4.84 -18.39
C LYS A 188 40.46 -5.91 -19.43
N VAL A 189 39.65 -6.88 -19.02
CA VAL A 189 39.12 -7.92 -19.92
C VAL A 189 37.63 -7.64 -20.14
N ALA A 190 37.24 -7.33 -21.38
CA ALA A 190 35.83 -7.21 -21.73
C ALA A 190 35.15 -8.59 -21.66
N THR A 191 33.98 -8.67 -21.03
CA THR A 191 33.26 -9.94 -20.81
C THR A 191 31.97 -10.01 -21.59
N SER A 192 31.25 -8.90 -21.71
CA SER A 192 29.97 -8.81 -22.43
C SER A 192 29.70 -7.39 -22.88
N ALA A 193 28.76 -7.25 -23.82
CA ALA A 193 28.17 -5.97 -24.16
C ALA A 193 26.64 -6.05 -24.22
N LEU A 194 26.01 -4.95 -23.85
CA LEU A 194 24.59 -4.70 -24.05
C LEU A 194 24.44 -3.60 -25.10
N VAL A 195 23.66 -3.88 -26.14
CA VAL A 195 23.55 -3.08 -27.36
C VAL A 195 22.11 -2.63 -27.55
N LEU A 196 21.91 -1.35 -27.81
CA LEU A 196 20.69 -0.79 -28.38
C LEU A 196 20.96 -0.37 -29.82
N LEU A 197 20.12 -0.80 -30.75
CA LEU A 197 20.29 -0.55 -32.18
C LEU A 197 18.94 -0.27 -32.85
N SER A 198 18.87 0.83 -33.59
CA SER A 198 17.78 1.14 -34.51
C SER A 198 18.36 1.52 -35.87
N VAL A 199 17.71 1.11 -36.96
CA VAL A 199 18.12 1.44 -38.32
C VAL A 199 16.88 1.75 -39.15
N ASP A 200 16.95 2.82 -39.93
CA ASP A 200 15.95 3.14 -40.94
C ASP A 200 16.49 2.69 -42.32
N ASP A 201 15.94 1.65 -42.95
CA ASP A 201 14.73 0.89 -42.58
C ASP A 201 14.99 -0.43 -41.85
N ARG A 202 16.10 -1.12 -42.15
CA ARG A 202 16.35 -2.49 -41.66
C ARG A 202 17.82 -2.75 -41.36
N PHE A 203 18.11 -3.78 -40.58
CA PHE A 203 19.49 -4.16 -40.30
C PHE A 203 19.76 -5.65 -40.15
N SER A 204 21.03 -6.02 -40.33
CA SER A 204 21.65 -7.23 -39.77
C SER A 204 22.89 -6.83 -38.98
N PHE A 205 22.98 -7.28 -37.72
CA PHE A 205 24.00 -6.90 -36.76
C PHE A 205 24.90 -8.09 -36.41
N TYR A 206 26.20 -7.87 -36.41
CA TYR A 206 27.23 -8.89 -36.22
C TYR A 206 28.23 -8.46 -35.15
N VAL A 207 28.72 -9.42 -34.38
CA VAL A 207 29.83 -9.25 -33.45
C VAL A 207 30.87 -10.32 -33.70
N ASN A 208 32.11 -9.90 -33.96
CA ASN A 208 33.24 -10.77 -34.28
C ASN A 208 32.96 -11.77 -35.42
N GLY A 209 32.20 -11.35 -36.44
CA GLY A 209 31.81 -12.19 -37.57
C GLY A 209 30.55 -13.02 -37.38
N ASN A 210 30.01 -13.12 -36.16
CA ASN A 210 28.80 -13.87 -35.86
C ASN A 210 27.57 -12.97 -35.95
N LEU A 211 26.50 -13.44 -36.61
CA LEU A 211 25.22 -12.73 -36.63
C LEU A 211 24.61 -12.76 -35.22
N VAL A 212 24.33 -11.57 -34.69
CA VAL A 212 23.73 -11.35 -33.38
C VAL A 212 22.22 -11.14 -33.49
N GLY A 213 21.76 -10.48 -34.56
CA GLY A 213 20.34 -10.27 -34.80
C GLY A 213 20.06 -9.43 -36.03
N SER A 214 18.79 -9.33 -36.41
CA SER A 214 18.34 -8.51 -37.53
C SER A 214 17.03 -7.82 -37.19
N SER A 215 16.70 -6.73 -37.89
CA SER A 215 15.44 -6.01 -37.71
C SER A 215 14.22 -6.87 -38.09
N PRO A 216 13.06 -6.66 -37.45
CA PRO A 216 11.79 -7.20 -37.92
C PRO A 216 11.45 -6.76 -39.36
N THR A 217 10.50 -7.45 -40.00
CA THR A 217 10.06 -7.13 -41.38
C THR A 217 8.88 -6.17 -41.43
N THR A 218 8.39 -5.69 -40.29
CA THR A 218 7.30 -4.70 -40.20
C THR A 218 7.72 -3.33 -40.74
N LEU A 219 6.76 -2.46 -41.02
CA LEU A 219 7.01 -1.07 -41.40
C LEU A 219 7.45 -0.26 -40.18
N ASP A 220 8.22 0.82 -40.39
CA ASP A 220 8.68 1.77 -39.36
C ASP A 220 9.42 1.14 -38.16
N VAL A 221 10.17 0.04 -38.37
CA VAL A 221 10.91 -0.62 -37.28
C VAL A 221 11.95 0.30 -36.62
N TRP A 222 12.36 1.35 -37.32
CA TRP A 222 13.27 2.37 -36.78
C TRP A 222 12.69 3.10 -35.56
N LYS A 223 11.36 3.14 -35.39
CA LYS A 223 10.68 3.72 -34.22
C LYS A 223 10.88 2.92 -32.94
N THR A 224 11.58 1.78 -32.98
CA THR A 224 11.85 0.96 -31.79
C THR A 224 13.28 0.44 -31.80
N ALA A 225 14.06 0.82 -30.79
CA ALA A 225 15.41 0.32 -30.59
C ALA A 225 15.37 -1.16 -30.16
N GLN A 226 16.17 -1.99 -30.82
CA GLN A 226 16.33 -3.41 -30.51
C GLN A 226 17.47 -3.61 -29.50
N LYS A 227 17.25 -4.47 -28.49
CA LYS A 227 18.22 -4.83 -27.44
C LYS A 227 18.95 -6.13 -27.80
N PHE A 228 20.28 -6.13 -27.69
CA PHE A 228 21.09 -7.34 -27.80
C PHE A 228 22.07 -7.46 -26.64
N THR A 229 22.17 -8.65 -26.04
CA THR A 229 23.22 -8.99 -25.07
C THR A 229 24.20 -9.95 -25.74
N VAL A 230 25.48 -9.57 -25.82
CA VAL A 230 26.49 -10.34 -26.54
C VAL A 230 27.71 -10.63 -25.66
N PRO A 231 28.22 -11.86 -25.63
CA PRO A 231 29.52 -12.13 -25.03
C PRO A 231 30.62 -11.50 -25.87
N LEU A 232 31.68 -10.99 -25.23
CA LEU A 232 32.85 -10.45 -25.90
C LEU A 232 34.06 -11.36 -25.73
N ALA A 233 34.93 -11.38 -26.74
CA ALA A 233 36.21 -12.05 -26.66
C ALA A 233 37.22 -11.21 -25.88
N SER A 234 38.20 -11.86 -25.25
CA SER A 234 39.35 -11.17 -24.66
C SER A 234 40.13 -10.42 -25.74
N GLY A 235 40.34 -9.11 -25.56
CA GLY A 235 41.07 -8.27 -26.52
C GLY A 235 40.15 -7.46 -27.43
N SER A 236 40.43 -7.45 -28.73
CA SER A 236 39.71 -6.60 -29.70
C SER A 236 38.41 -7.25 -30.15
N ASN A 237 37.34 -6.46 -30.21
CA ASN A 237 36.01 -6.88 -30.61
C ASN A 237 35.47 -5.98 -31.72
N LEU A 238 34.94 -6.58 -32.80
CA LEU A 238 34.35 -5.89 -33.93
C LEU A 238 32.82 -5.92 -33.84
N PHE A 239 32.20 -4.75 -33.91
CA PHE A 239 30.77 -4.55 -34.14
C PHE A 239 30.55 -4.17 -35.61
N ALA A 240 29.75 -4.94 -36.34
CA ALA A 240 29.46 -4.70 -37.75
C ALA A 240 27.95 -4.68 -38.03
N ILE A 241 27.46 -3.70 -38.78
CA ILE A 241 26.04 -3.52 -39.09
C ILE A 241 25.89 -3.42 -40.61
N ARG A 242 25.01 -4.21 -41.20
CA ARG A 242 24.47 -3.97 -42.53
C ARG A 242 23.15 -3.23 -42.36
N GLY A 243 23.09 -1.97 -42.74
CA GLY A 243 21.84 -1.20 -42.80
C GLY A 243 21.27 -1.28 -44.20
N THR A 244 19.95 -1.45 -44.31
CA THR A 244 19.21 -1.55 -45.56
C THR A 244 18.18 -0.43 -45.59
N ASN A 245 18.28 0.46 -46.57
CA ASN A 245 17.24 1.42 -46.87
C ASN A 245 16.28 0.83 -47.90
N LEU A 246 14.98 0.92 -47.66
CA LEU A 246 13.95 0.43 -48.60
C LEU A 246 13.47 1.58 -49.49
N ALA A 247 12.77 1.22 -50.57
CA ALA A 247 12.22 2.22 -51.47
C ALA A 247 11.04 2.93 -50.80
N ASP A 248 11.16 4.25 -50.61
CA ASP A 248 10.04 5.07 -50.18
C ASP A 248 8.98 5.13 -51.30
N VAL A 249 7.84 4.53 -50.99
CA VAL A 249 6.70 4.36 -51.90
C VAL A 249 6.03 5.70 -52.22
N ALA A 250 6.19 6.72 -51.37
CA ALA A 250 5.59 8.04 -51.56
C ALA A 250 6.44 8.97 -52.46
N THR A 251 7.76 8.80 -52.45
CA THR A 251 8.71 9.67 -53.17
C THR A 251 9.33 9.02 -54.41
N GLY A 252 9.06 7.74 -54.65
CA GLY A 252 9.48 7.04 -55.87
C GLY A 252 10.94 6.55 -55.85
N GLY A 253 11.55 6.39 -54.66
CA GLY A 253 12.76 5.56 -54.53
C GLY A 253 13.77 5.91 -53.44
N ALA A 254 13.92 7.19 -53.03
CA ALA A 254 14.92 7.59 -52.03
C ALA A 254 14.25 8.14 -50.76
N GLY A 255 14.37 7.41 -49.65
CA GLY A 255 13.83 7.77 -48.34
C GLY A 255 14.91 8.04 -47.30
N PRO A 256 14.55 8.57 -46.11
CA PRO A 256 15.47 8.76 -44.99
C PRO A 256 16.21 7.46 -44.64
N ALA A 257 17.52 7.53 -44.39
CA ALA A 257 18.29 6.37 -43.97
C ALA A 257 19.29 6.70 -42.85
N GLY A 258 19.44 5.78 -41.90
CA GLY A 258 20.40 5.96 -40.82
C GLY A 258 20.51 4.78 -39.88
N VAL A 259 21.67 4.66 -39.23
CA VAL A 259 21.94 3.73 -38.13
C VAL A 259 22.10 4.53 -36.84
N LEU A 260 21.41 4.10 -35.79
CA LEU A 260 21.51 4.66 -34.44
C LEU A 260 21.83 3.54 -33.46
N ALA A 261 22.94 3.65 -32.72
CA ALA A 261 23.39 2.60 -31.81
C ALA A 261 24.03 3.14 -30.53
N ALA A 262 23.87 2.40 -29.43
CA ALA A 262 24.69 2.52 -28.24
C ALA A 262 25.06 1.13 -27.71
N ILE A 263 26.30 0.98 -27.25
CA ILE A 263 26.89 -0.29 -26.85
C ILE A 263 27.57 -0.05 -25.51
N GLN A 264 27.05 -0.63 -24.43
CA GLN A 264 27.71 -0.65 -23.13
C GLN A 264 28.49 -1.95 -23.00
N ILE A 265 29.78 -1.83 -22.71
CA ILE A 265 30.72 -2.94 -22.54
C ILE A 265 30.99 -3.10 -21.05
N THR A 266 30.86 -4.32 -20.55
CA THR A 266 31.17 -4.68 -19.17
C THR A 266 32.54 -5.37 -19.12
N PHE A 267 33.35 -4.98 -18.13
CA PHE A 267 34.67 -5.56 -17.89
C PHE A 267 34.64 -6.54 -16.72
N SER A 268 35.65 -7.40 -16.64
CA SER A 268 35.81 -8.40 -15.57
C SER A 268 35.92 -7.82 -14.16
N ASP A 269 36.25 -6.54 -14.02
CA ASP A 269 36.32 -5.81 -12.74
C ASP A 269 34.98 -5.14 -12.34
N GLY A 270 33.91 -5.35 -13.12
CA GLY A 270 32.59 -4.77 -12.90
C GLY A 270 32.40 -3.35 -13.44
N THR A 271 33.45 -2.69 -13.93
CA THR A 271 33.32 -1.38 -14.57
C THR A 271 32.72 -1.48 -15.97
N THR A 272 32.22 -0.36 -16.52
CA THR A 272 31.63 -0.31 -17.86
C THR A 272 32.20 0.80 -18.73
N SER A 273 32.15 0.65 -20.06
CA SER A 273 32.41 1.72 -21.04
C SER A 273 31.35 1.74 -22.12
N THR A 274 31.04 2.91 -22.70
CA THR A 274 30.01 3.02 -23.72
C THR A 274 30.56 3.51 -25.06
N ILE A 275 30.04 2.97 -26.15
CA ILE A 275 30.30 3.39 -27.54
C ILE A 275 28.95 3.79 -28.14
N THR A 276 28.89 4.90 -28.85
CA THR A 276 27.69 5.35 -29.58
C THR A 276 27.95 5.37 -31.08
N SER A 277 26.88 5.40 -31.88
CA SER A 277 26.97 5.70 -33.31
C SER A 277 27.32 7.17 -33.52
N ASP A 278 28.43 7.41 -34.20
CA ASP A 278 28.99 8.72 -34.52
C ASP A 278 29.98 8.61 -35.71
N ALA A 279 30.68 9.70 -36.03
CA ALA A 279 31.66 9.73 -37.13
C ALA A 279 32.90 8.83 -36.93
N SER A 280 33.06 8.22 -35.75
CA SER A 280 34.18 7.30 -35.47
C SER A 280 33.93 5.87 -35.95
N TRP A 281 32.74 5.59 -36.50
CA TRP A 281 32.42 4.37 -37.23
C TRP A 281 32.96 4.43 -38.65
N ARG A 282 33.34 3.29 -39.21
CA ARG A 282 33.70 3.14 -40.63
C ARG A 282 32.47 2.74 -41.42
N SER A 283 32.32 3.23 -42.66
CA SER A 283 31.21 2.90 -43.54
C SER A 283 31.63 2.69 -44.99
N ILE A 284 30.87 1.88 -45.74
CA ILE A 284 31.08 1.65 -47.17
C ILE A 284 29.75 1.42 -47.90
N LYS A 285 29.70 1.83 -49.18
CA LYS A 285 28.56 1.58 -50.07
C LYS A 285 28.58 0.18 -50.67
N SER A 286 29.69 -0.21 -51.29
CA SER A 286 29.87 -1.54 -51.87
C SER A 286 30.31 -2.55 -50.81
N ILE A 287 29.37 -3.29 -50.25
CA ILE A 287 29.60 -4.19 -49.10
C ILE A 287 30.38 -5.44 -49.54
N PRO A 288 31.59 -5.69 -48.98
CA PRO A 288 32.30 -6.94 -49.20
C PRO A 288 31.54 -8.15 -48.62
N THR A 289 31.65 -9.32 -49.23
CA THR A 289 30.94 -10.53 -48.76
C THR A 289 31.37 -11.00 -47.36
N ASN A 290 32.54 -10.59 -46.90
CA ASN A 290 33.09 -10.86 -45.57
C ASN A 290 33.15 -9.62 -44.67
N PHE A 291 32.31 -8.60 -44.91
CA PHE A 291 32.34 -7.32 -44.18
C PHE A 291 32.20 -7.45 -42.65
N GLN A 292 31.63 -8.54 -42.16
CA GLN A 292 31.46 -8.84 -40.74
C GLN A 292 32.71 -9.46 -40.11
N SER A 293 33.68 -9.92 -40.91
CA SER A 293 34.87 -10.64 -40.42
C SER A 293 35.85 -9.72 -39.69
N PRO A 294 36.33 -10.08 -38.49
CA PRO A 294 37.40 -9.35 -37.79
C PRO A 294 38.71 -9.26 -38.59
N SER A 295 38.95 -10.20 -39.51
CA SER A 295 40.16 -10.24 -40.34
C SER A 295 40.12 -9.33 -41.56
N LEU A 296 38.98 -8.70 -41.88
CA LEU A 296 38.89 -7.74 -42.97
C LEU A 296 39.53 -6.41 -42.55
N ASP A 297 40.46 -5.92 -43.36
CA ASP A 297 41.04 -4.59 -43.23
C ASP A 297 40.04 -3.53 -43.73
N ASP A 298 39.52 -2.72 -42.81
CA ASP A 298 38.63 -1.60 -43.07
C ASP A 298 39.34 -0.24 -42.99
N SER A 299 40.67 -0.21 -42.97
CA SER A 299 41.45 1.04 -42.87
C SER A 299 41.18 2.03 -44.01
N GLN A 300 40.82 1.52 -45.18
CA GLN A 300 40.46 2.31 -46.37
C GLN A 300 38.98 2.70 -46.43
N TRP A 301 38.15 2.25 -45.47
CA TRP A 301 36.74 2.64 -45.43
C TRP A 301 36.60 4.09 -44.97
N ALA A 302 35.65 4.79 -45.57
CA ALA A 302 35.33 6.16 -45.17
C ALA A 302 34.80 6.19 -43.73
N ALA A 303 34.99 7.31 -43.03
CA ALA A 303 34.24 7.57 -41.81
C ALA A 303 32.74 7.63 -42.12
N ALA A 304 31.91 7.14 -41.21
CA ALA A 304 30.47 7.30 -41.30
C ALA A 304 30.11 8.80 -41.22
N THR A 305 29.12 9.21 -42.00
CA THR A 305 28.63 10.58 -41.99
C THR A 305 27.51 10.68 -40.96
N VAL A 306 27.62 11.63 -40.03
CA VAL A 306 26.54 11.95 -39.08
C VAL A 306 25.43 12.68 -39.84
N ILE A 307 24.24 12.10 -39.85
CA ILE A 307 23.05 12.61 -40.54
C ILE A 307 22.25 13.52 -39.63
N SER A 308 21.98 13.09 -38.39
CA SER A 308 21.42 13.93 -37.33
C SER A 308 21.72 13.38 -35.94
N ALA A 309 21.61 14.20 -34.90
CA ALA A 309 21.52 13.71 -33.53
C ALA A 309 20.19 12.98 -33.29
N TYR A 310 20.14 12.09 -32.29
CA TYR A 310 18.89 11.60 -31.72
C TYR A 310 17.97 12.77 -31.33
N GLY A 311 16.64 12.61 -31.51
CA GLY A 311 15.68 13.69 -31.23
C GLY A 311 15.50 14.71 -32.35
N SER A 312 16.27 14.58 -33.44
CA SER A 312 16.30 15.50 -34.58
C SER A 312 16.13 14.77 -35.92
N GLY A 313 16.15 15.50 -37.04
CA GLY A 313 15.97 14.93 -38.38
C GLY A 313 14.53 14.40 -38.60
N PRO A 314 14.29 13.58 -39.64
CA PRO A 314 12.97 13.03 -39.93
C PRO A 314 12.46 12.06 -38.85
N TRP A 315 13.37 11.55 -37.99
CA TRP A 315 13.07 10.60 -36.92
C TRP A 315 12.57 11.24 -35.62
N GLY A 316 13.03 12.45 -35.28
CA GLY A 316 12.64 13.16 -34.05
C GLY A 316 12.91 12.33 -32.79
N THR A 317 12.02 12.40 -31.81
CA THR A 317 12.07 11.64 -30.55
C THR A 317 11.31 10.31 -30.61
N GLN A 318 10.90 9.86 -31.80
CA GLN A 318 9.95 8.74 -31.97
C GLN A 318 10.56 7.35 -31.73
N VAL A 319 11.88 7.24 -31.54
CA VAL A 319 12.53 5.94 -31.27
C VAL A 319 12.30 5.56 -29.81
N ALA A 320 11.36 4.65 -29.58
CA ALA A 320 11.13 4.05 -28.27
C ALA A 320 12.29 3.10 -27.91
N VAL A 321 12.78 3.19 -26.67
CA VAL A 321 13.66 2.19 -26.06
C VAL A 321 12.79 1.32 -25.16
N LEU A 322 12.37 0.16 -25.66
CA LEU A 322 11.53 -0.75 -24.90
C LEU A 322 12.38 -1.50 -23.87
N THR A 323 12.06 -1.34 -22.59
CA THR A 323 12.63 -2.12 -21.50
C THR A 323 11.96 -3.50 -21.49
N ASP A 324 12.76 -4.51 -21.86
CA ASP A 324 12.43 -5.93 -22.00
C ASP A 324 11.45 -6.30 -23.12
N THR A 325 11.94 -7.10 -24.08
CA THR A 325 11.12 -7.74 -25.09
C THR A 325 10.31 -8.85 -24.43
N ALA A 326 9.08 -8.51 -24.04
CA ALA A 326 8.01 -9.48 -23.99
C ALA A 326 7.96 -10.26 -25.32
N PRO A 327 7.61 -11.55 -25.32
CA PRO A 327 7.39 -12.32 -26.53
C PRO A 327 6.48 -11.55 -27.50
N THR A 328 6.90 -11.34 -28.74
CA THR A 328 6.19 -10.50 -29.72
C THR A 328 5.03 -11.22 -30.42
N VAL A 329 4.80 -12.50 -30.10
CA VAL A 329 3.75 -13.29 -30.73
C VAL A 329 2.39 -12.93 -30.14
N SER A 330 1.44 -12.64 -31.02
CA SER A 330 0.05 -12.38 -30.67
C SER A 330 -0.88 -13.39 -31.34
N LEU A 331 -2.14 -13.40 -30.93
CA LEU A 331 -3.17 -14.26 -31.53
C LEU A 331 -3.73 -13.72 -32.85
N SER A 332 -3.26 -12.58 -33.37
CA SER A 332 -3.81 -11.94 -34.57
C SER A 332 -3.79 -12.85 -35.81
N ASP A 333 -2.74 -13.66 -35.94
CA ASP A 333 -2.58 -14.59 -37.07
C ASP A 333 -3.20 -15.97 -36.82
N SER A 334 -3.71 -16.20 -35.60
CA SER A 334 -4.31 -17.48 -35.19
C SER A 334 -5.72 -17.65 -35.72
N THR A 335 -6.09 -18.90 -35.96
CA THR A 335 -7.41 -19.31 -36.45
C THR A 335 -8.04 -20.23 -35.43
N TRP A 336 -9.30 -20.00 -35.10
CA TRP A 336 -10.10 -20.92 -34.30
C TRP A 336 -10.21 -22.25 -35.05
N ILE A 337 -9.85 -23.34 -34.40
CA ILE A 337 -9.88 -24.68 -34.99
C ILE A 337 -10.63 -25.69 -34.13
N TRP A 338 -11.35 -26.61 -34.79
CA TRP A 338 -12.00 -27.75 -34.13
C TRP A 338 -12.14 -28.96 -35.06
N SER A 339 -12.95 -29.96 -34.71
CA SER A 339 -13.28 -31.12 -35.55
C SER A 339 -14.51 -30.89 -36.44
N SER A 340 -14.57 -31.56 -37.60
CA SER A 340 -15.52 -31.32 -38.71
C SER A 340 -16.91 -31.96 -38.58
N GLU A 341 -17.54 -31.95 -37.41
CA GLU A 341 -18.66 -32.87 -37.13
C GLU A 341 -20.05 -32.26 -36.88
N SER A 342 -20.20 -30.96 -37.08
CA SER A 342 -21.43 -30.22 -36.78
C SER A 342 -21.49 -28.87 -37.52
N ALA A 343 -22.60 -28.15 -37.37
CA ALA A 343 -22.75 -26.81 -37.91
C ALA A 343 -21.82 -25.83 -37.19
N SER A 344 -20.67 -25.56 -37.79
CA SER A 344 -19.70 -24.55 -37.33
C SER A 344 -20.41 -23.26 -36.91
N PRO A 345 -20.19 -22.75 -35.68
CA PRO A 345 -19.14 -23.12 -34.73
C PRO A 345 -19.57 -24.09 -33.60
N ASN A 346 -20.82 -24.55 -33.58
CA ASN A 346 -21.31 -25.40 -32.49
C ASN A 346 -20.90 -26.86 -32.69
N ALA A 347 -20.50 -27.56 -31.64
CA ALA A 347 -20.12 -28.98 -31.65
C ALA A 347 -20.57 -29.73 -30.39
N PRO A 348 -20.61 -31.08 -30.41
CA PRO A 348 -20.97 -31.87 -29.24
C PRO A 348 -20.08 -31.60 -28.04
N ALA A 349 -20.66 -31.61 -26.84
CA ALA A 349 -19.98 -31.47 -25.55
C ALA A 349 -19.08 -32.67 -25.19
N GLN A 350 -17.99 -32.82 -25.94
CA GLN A 350 -17.03 -33.91 -25.82
C GLN A 350 -15.62 -33.38 -26.09
N PRO A 351 -14.58 -33.91 -25.42
CA PRO A 351 -13.24 -33.43 -25.61
C PRO A 351 -12.63 -33.87 -26.94
N ARG A 352 -11.70 -33.07 -27.46
CA ARG A 352 -10.93 -33.34 -28.68
C ARG A 352 -9.45 -33.30 -28.41
N ALA A 353 -8.70 -34.15 -29.10
CA ALA A 353 -7.25 -34.13 -29.04
C ALA A 353 -6.68 -33.44 -30.29
N PHE A 354 -5.84 -32.44 -30.08
CA PHE A 354 -5.15 -31.69 -31.12
C PHE A 354 -3.65 -31.94 -31.05
N ARG A 355 -2.99 -32.05 -32.20
CA ARG A 355 -1.54 -32.22 -32.29
C ARG A 355 -0.94 -31.37 -33.41
N LYS A 356 0.25 -30.82 -33.13
CA LYS A 356 1.10 -30.13 -34.09
C LYS A 356 2.55 -30.46 -33.84
N THR A 357 3.16 -31.17 -34.78
CA THR A 357 4.61 -31.41 -34.77
C THR A 357 5.30 -30.32 -35.57
N PHE A 358 6.26 -29.65 -34.92
CA PHE A 358 7.12 -28.65 -35.53
C PHE A 358 8.54 -29.21 -35.66
N PRO A 359 9.05 -29.42 -36.89
CA PRO A 359 10.44 -29.83 -37.08
C PRO A 359 11.39 -28.66 -36.81
N THR A 360 12.48 -28.90 -36.09
CA THR A 360 13.51 -27.87 -35.91
C THR A 360 14.17 -27.57 -37.27
N PRO A 361 14.23 -26.30 -37.72
CA PRO A 361 14.88 -25.96 -38.98
C PRO A 361 16.33 -26.41 -39.03
N SER A 362 16.80 -26.82 -40.21
CA SER A 362 18.18 -27.27 -40.42
C SER A 362 19.20 -26.21 -39.97
N GLY A 363 20.15 -26.61 -39.12
CA GLY A 363 21.18 -25.71 -38.57
C GLY A 363 20.73 -24.87 -37.37
N LYS A 364 19.50 -25.03 -36.88
CA LYS A 364 18.99 -24.39 -35.65
C LYS A 364 18.89 -25.41 -34.52
N THR A 365 19.01 -24.94 -33.29
CA THR A 365 18.75 -25.72 -32.07
C THR A 365 17.67 -25.00 -31.28
N VAL A 366 16.58 -25.69 -30.94
CA VAL A 366 15.51 -25.11 -30.11
C VAL A 366 16.01 -24.85 -28.69
N LYS A 367 15.59 -23.72 -28.09
CA LYS A 367 15.91 -23.32 -26.71
C LYS A 367 14.66 -23.27 -25.86
N SER A 368 13.63 -22.57 -26.34
CA SER A 368 12.38 -22.40 -25.62
C SER A 368 11.22 -22.13 -26.57
N ALA A 369 9.99 -22.17 -26.07
CA ALA A 369 8.82 -21.64 -26.73
C ALA A 369 8.00 -20.79 -25.76
N PHE A 370 7.42 -19.71 -26.26
CA PHE A 370 6.33 -18.99 -25.62
C PHE A 370 5.03 -19.33 -26.34
N VAL A 371 3.98 -19.68 -25.61
CA VAL A 371 2.72 -20.19 -26.14
C VAL A 371 1.58 -19.37 -25.54
N LEU A 372 0.77 -18.76 -26.38
CA LEU A 372 -0.56 -18.26 -26.03
C LEU A 372 -1.57 -19.33 -26.47
N LEU A 373 -2.45 -19.74 -25.56
CA LEU A 373 -3.38 -20.83 -25.82
C LEU A 373 -4.71 -20.59 -25.12
N THR A 374 -5.80 -20.83 -25.83
CA THR A 374 -7.13 -20.91 -25.24
C THR A 374 -8.01 -21.92 -25.97
N VAL A 375 -9.03 -22.41 -25.27
CA VAL A 375 -10.09 -23.27 -25.80
C VAL A 375 -11.41 -22.77 -25.23
N ASP A 376 -12.51 -22.96 -25.98
CA ASP A 376 -13.84 -22.47 -25.62
C ASP A 376 -14.19 -22.63 -24.14
N ASP A 377 -14.18 -23.89 -23.66
CA ASP A 377 -14.56 -24.18 -22.28
C ASP A 377 -13.43 -24.71 -21.40
N GLY A 378 -12.31 -25.18 -21.97
CA GLY A 378 -11.19 -25.64 -21.17
C GLY A 378 -10.15 -26.44 -21.93
N PHE A 379 -8.93 -26.56 -21.40
CA PHE A 379 -7.89 -27.37 -22.03
C PHE A 379 -6.88 -28.01 -21.09
N THR A 380 -6.17 -29.00 -21.60
CA THR A 380 -4.91 -29.50 -21.04
C THR A 380 -3.85 -29.52 -22.12
N PHE A 381 -2.68 -28.93 -21.86
CA PHE A 381 -1.63 -28.65 -22.83
C PHE A 381 -0.33 -29.39 -22.48
N TYR A 382 0.24 -30.05 -23.49
CA TYR A 382 1.44 -30.85 -23.38
C TYR A 382 2.46 -30.45 -24.45
N VAL A 383 3.74 -30.59 -24.11
CA VAL A 383 4.86 -30.49 -25.05
C VAL A 383 5.73 -31.73 -24.92
N ASN A 384 5.92 -32.45 -26.01
CA ASN A 384 6.71 -33.70 -26.05
C ASN A 384 6.31 -34.73 -24.96
N GLY A 385 5.02 -34.84 -24.64
CA GLY A 385 4.50 -35.73 -23.60
C GLY A 385 4.54 -35.17 -22.17
N ALA A 386 5.22 -34.04 -21.94
CA ALA A 386 5.23 -33.37 -20.64
C ALA A 386 4.03 -32.41 -20.52
N LEU A 387 3.30 -32.49 -19.41
CA LEU A 387 2.24 -31.54 -19.09
C LEU A 387 2.84 -30.15 -18.86
N VAL A 388 2.39 -29.17 -19.63
CA VAL A 388 2.83 -27.76 -19.55
C VAL A 388 1.84 -26.92 -18.76
N GLY A 389 0.54 -27.14 -18.96
CA GLY A 389 -0.50 -26.40 -18.24
C GLY A 389 -1.91 -26.84 -18.61
N SER A 390 -2.91 -26.26 -17.96
CA SER A 390 -4.32 -26.51 -18.22
C SER A 390 -5.15 -25.32 -17.81
N SER A 391 -6.35 -25.19 -18.35
CA SER A 391 -7.38 -24.29 -17.82
C SER A 391 -8.50 -25.10 -17.13
N PRO A 392 -9.22 -24.49 -16.17
CA PRO A 392 -10.46 -25.06 -15.65
C PRO A 392 -11.47 -25.31 -16.77
N ASN A 393 -12.34 -26.31 -16.59
CA ASN A 393 -13.50 -26.49 -17.45
C ASN A 393 -14.61 -25.53 -17.02
N GLN A 394 -14.79 -24.44 -17.74
CA GLN A 394 -15.74 -23.38 -17.46
C GLN A 394 -16.27 -22.81 -18.78
N THR A 395 -17.58 -22.58 -18.87
CA THR A 395 -18.18 -21.85 -20.00
C THR A 395 -17.51 -20.49 -20.20
N ASP A 396 -17.22 -20.16 -21.47
CA ASP A 396 -16.56 -18.92 -21.88
C ASP A 396 -15.10 -18.75 -21.41
N ALA A 397 -14.38 -19.84 -21.10
CA ALA A 397 -12.96 -19.80 -20.76
C ALA A 397 -12.09 -19.18 -21.86
N TRP A 398 -12.55 -19.20 -23.11
CA TRP A 398 -11.87 -18.62 -24.27
C TRP A 398 -11.52 -17.13 -24.17
N LYS A 399 -12.25 -16.35 -23.36
CA LYS A 399 -12.15 -14.88 -23.35
C LYS A 399 -10.76 -14.36 -22.99
N SER A 400 -9.90 -15.20 -22.41
CA SER A 400 -8.53 -14.87 -22.09
C SER A 400 -7.58 -16.03 -22.43
N ALA A 401 -6.58 -15.77 -23.27
CA ALA A 401 -5.60 -16.79 -23.63
C ALA A 401 -4.44 -16.87 -22.65
N GLN A 402 -4.10 -18.09 -22.23
CA GLN A 402 -3.10 -18.35 -21.21
C GLN A 402 -1.70 -18.42 -21.82
N PRO A 403 -0.71 -17.69 -21.24
CA PRO A 403 0.68 -17.75 -21.65
C PRO A 403 1.40 -18.92 -20.97
N PHE A 404 2.27 -19.59 -21.73
CA PHE A 404 3.18 -20.62 -21.22
C PHE A 404 4.58 -20.39 -21.77
N THR A 405 5.59 -20.48 -20.91
CA THR A 405 7.00 -20.54 -21.33
C THR A 405 7.52 -21.96 -21.12
N VAL A 406 8.06 -22.58 -22.17
CA VAL A 406 8.51 -23.97 -22.16
C VAL A 406 9.96 -24.03 -22.62
N THR A 407 10.84 -24.68 -21.84
CA THR A 407 12.19 -25.01 -22.32
C THR A 407 12.10 -26.19 -23.28
N LEU A 408 12.70 -26.05 -24.46
CA LEU A 408 12.65 -27.07 -25.50
C LEU A 408 14.01 -27.77 -25.64
N SER A 409 13.97 -29.04 -26.01
CA SER A 409 15.15 -29.81 -26.42
C SER A 409 14.75 -30.85 -27.46
N GLY A 410 15.69 -31.21 -28.36
CA GLY A 410 15.48 -32.22 -29.40
C GLY A 410 15.32 -31.67 -30.82
N ALA A 411 15.19 -32.60 -31.78
CA ALA A 411 15.16 -32.31 -33.22
C ALA A 411 13.75 -31.95 -33.76
N SER A 412 12.71 -32.17 -32.97
CA SER A 412 11.33 -31.81 -33.28
C SER A 412 10.54 -31.56 -31.99
N THR A 413 9.55 -30.67 -32.04
CA THR A 413 8.69 -30.37 -30.91
C THR A 413 7.24 -30.71 -31.25
N LEU A 414 6.62 -31.58 -30.44
CA LEU A 414 5.20 -31.87 -30.50
C LEU A 414 4.45 -30.99 -29.50
N PHE A 415 3.49 -30.21 -29.99
CA PHE A 415 2.47 -29.55 -29.19
C PHE A 415 1.20 -30.38 -29.23
N ALA A 416 0.65 -30.73 -28.06
CA ALA A 416 -0.57 -31.51 -27.96
C ALA A 416 -1.55 -30.86 -26.98
N VAL A 417 -2.82 -30.73 -27.38
CA VAL A 417 -3.87 -30.09 -26.58
C VAL A 417 -5.07 -31.02 -26.48
N ARG A 418 -5.52 -31.30 -25.26
CA ARG A 418 -6.88 -31.80 -25.02
C ARG A 418 -7.78 -30.59 -24.88
N GLY A 419 -8.62 -30.30 -25.86
CA GLY A 419 -9.67 -29.29 -25.76
C GLY A 419 -10.93 -29.91 -25.15
N ASN A 420 -11.53 -29.27 -24.16
CA ASN A 420 -12.77 -29.68 -23.54
C ASN A 420 -13.90 -28.76 -24.02
N ASN A 421 -15.07 -29.34 -24.24
CA ASN A 421 -16.30 -28.65 -24.62
C ASN A 421 -17.42 -29.10 -23.69
N LEU A 422 -18.16 -28.16 -23.11
CA LEU A 422 -19.22 -28.37 -22.11
C LEU A 422 -20.61 -28.21 -22.76
N PRO A 423 -21.65 -28.87 -22.24
CA PRO A 423 -22.98 -28.83 -22.87
C PRO A 423 -23.68 -27.50 -22.64
N ASP A 424 -24.25 -26.93 -23.70
CA ASP A 424 -25.24 -25.86 -23.62
C ASP A 424 -26.64 -26.46 -23.44
N VAL A 425 -27.24 -26.19 -22.28
CA VAL A 425 -28.56 -26.71 -21.88
C VAL A 425 -29.72 -26.11 -22.69
N THR A 426 -29.49 -25.02 -23.43
CA THR A 426 -30.51 -24.33 -24.22
C THR A 426 -30.56 -24.77 -25.69
N SER A 427 -29.46 -25.32 -26.21
CA SER A 427 -29.29 -25.71 -27.62
C SER A 427 -29.41 -27.22 -27.88
N GLY A 428 -29.74 -28.03 -26.86
CA GLY A 428 -29.79 -29.48 -26.96
C GLY A 428 -28.44 -30.19 -26.74
N GLY A 429 -27.46 -29.50 -26.13
CA GLY A 429 -26.18 -30.07 -25.71
C GLY A 429 -24.97 -29.72 -26.59
N ASP A 430 -25.19 -29.13 -27.77
CA ASP A 430 -24.13 -28.63 -28.65
C ASP A 430 -23.86 -27.14 -28.33
N SER A 431 -22.64 -26.82 -27.92
CA SER A 431 -22.15 -25.45 -27.65
C SER A 431 -21.17 -25.03 -28.75
N PRO A 432 -20.82 -23.74 -28.88
CA PRO A 432 -19.60 -23.35 -29.59
C PRO A 432 -18.42 -24.23 -29.15
N ALA A 433 -17.46 -24.52 -30.05
CA ALA A 433 -16.24 -25.21 -29.65
C ALA A 433 -15.06 -24.80 -30.53
N GLY A 434 -13.95 -24.41 -29.92
CA GLY A 434 -12.78 -23.96 -30.66
C GLY A 434 -11.50 -23.98 -29.83
N LEU A 435 -10.38 -24.18 -30.50
CA LEU A 435 -9.02 -24.02 -30.00
C LEU A 435 -8.35 -22.85 -30.74
N LEU A 436 -7.69 -21.96 -30.00
CA LEU A 436 -6.90 -20.86 -30.54
C LEU A 436 -5.51 -20.84 -29.89
N ALA A 437 -4.45 -20.80 -30.69
CA ALA A 437 -3.08 -20.82 -30.18
C ALA A 437 -2.10 -20.05 -31.04
N ALA A 438 -1.15 -19.36 -30.41
CA ALA A 438 0.02 -18.78 -31.06
C ALA A 438 1.28 -19.16 -30.29
N ILE A 439 2.29 -19.65 -30.99
CA ILE A 439 3.50 -20.21 -30.39
C ILE A 439 4.71 -19.55 -31.03
N GLN A 440 5.58 -18.95 -30.23
CA GLN A 440 6.89 -18.46 -30.67
C GLN A 440 7.97 -19.38 -30.13
N ILE A 441 8.63 -20.10 -31.01
CA ILE A 441 9.80 -20.93 -30.72
C ILE A 441 11.04 -20.05 -30.82
N THR A 442 11.86 -20.05 -29.78
CA THR A 442 13.16 -19.36 -29.72
C THR A 442 14.28 -20.38 -29.85
N TYR A 443 15.24 -20.11 -30.72
CA TYR A 443 16.41 -20.95 -30.93
C TYR A 443 17.61 -20.45 -30.10
N THR A 444 18.63 -21.29 -29.94
CA THR A 444 19.83 -20.96 -29.17
C THR A 444 20.61 -19.77 -29.72
N ASP A 445 20.46 -19.47 -31.02
CA ASP A 445 21.05 -18.31 -31.68
C ASP A 445 20.20 -17.03 -31.59
N GLY A 446 19.12 -17.06 -30.81
CA GLY A 446 18.24 -15.91 -30.58
C GLY A 446 17.18 -15.68 -31.66
N SER A 447 17.24 -16.36 -32.80
CA SER A 447 16.18 -16.28 -33.81
C SER A 447 14.88 -16.95 -33.33
N THR A 448 13.75 -16.60 -33.95
CA THR A 448 12.44 -17.17 -33.59
C THR A 448 11.68 -17.75 -34.79
N SER A 449 10.70 -18.62 -34.52
CA SER A 449 9.69 -19.07 -35.49
C SER A 449 8.33 -19.09 -34.83
N ASN A 450 7.30 -18.62 -35.54
CA ASN A 450 5.94 -18.63 -35.04
C ASN A 450 5.15 -19.81 -35.62
N VAL A 451 4.32 -20.45 -34.80
CA VAL A 451 3.37 -21.50 -35.17
C VAL A 451 2.01 -21.08 -34.65
N PHE A 452 1.02 -21.02 -35.53
CA PHE A 452 -0.34 -20.59 -35.18
C PHE A 452 -1.31 -21.77 -35.27
N SER A 453 -2.45 -21.68 -34.59
CA SER A 453 -3.58 -22.58 -34.80
C SER A 453 -4.19 -22.31 -36.18
N ASP A 454 -4.29 -23.36 -36.99
CA ASP A 454 -4.83 -23.34 -38.35
C ASP A 454 -5.15 -24.78 -38.80
N SER A 455 -5.61 -24.95 -40.04
CA SER A 455 -5.96 -26.26 -40.60
C SER A 455 -4.78 -27.22 -40.79
N SER A 456 -3.54 -26.80 -40.48
CA SER A 456 -2.36 -27.67 -40.49
C SER A 456 -2.14 -28.40 -39.16
N TRP A 457 -2.99 -28.16 -38.16
CA TRP A 457 -3.10 -28.98 -36.95
C TRP A 457 -3.90 -30.25 -37.25
N LYS A 458 -3.56 -31.33 -36.57
CA LYS A 458 -4.32 -32.59 -36.61
C LYS A 458 -5.27 -32.65 -35.44
N VAL A 459 -6.46 -33.22 -35.65
CA VAL A 459 -7.50 -33.40 -34.62
C VAL A 459 -8.05 -34.82 -34.63
N SER A 460 -8.29 -35.36 -33.43
CA SER A 460 -9.05 -36.59 -33.21
C SER A 460 -10.35 -36.29 -32.48
N LYS A 461 -11.44 -36.94 -32.93
CA LYS A 461 -12.79 -36.84 -32.34
C LYS A 461 -12.88 -37.47 -30.95
N THR A 462 -11.94 -38.34 -30.63
CA THR A 462 -11.75 -38.91 -29.30
C THR A 462 -10.41 -38.43 -28.74
N VAL A 463 -10.14 -38.68 -27.47
CA VAL A 463 -8.82 -38.43 -26.86
C VAL A 463 -8.15 -39.78 -26.60
N PRO A 464 -7.36 -40.32 -27.55
CA PRO A 464 -6.66 -41.59 -27.33
C PRO A 464 -5.65 -41.48 -26.19
N SER A 465 -5.45 -42.57 -25.46
CA SER A 465 -4.38 -42.64 -24.46
C SER A 465 -3.01 -42.46 -25.14
N GLY A 466 -2.16 -41.60 -24.56
CA GLY A 466 -0.82 -41.31 -25.08
C GLY A 466 -0.78 -40.34 -26.26
N PHE A 467 -1.87 -39.65 -26.62
CA PHE A 467 -1.89 -38.68 -27.71
C PHE A 467 -0.85 -37.55 -27.55
N GLU A 468 -0.46 -37.26 -26.32
CA GLU A 468 0.56 -36.28 -25.95
C GLU A 468 2.00 -36.73 -26.26
N LEU A 469 2.23 -38.03 -26.48
CA LEU A 469 3.56 -38.60 -26.67
C LEU A 469 4.07 -38.41 -28.11
N PRO A 470 5.35 -38.06 -28.33
CA PRO A 470 5.95 -37.99 -29.68
C PRO A 470 5.86 -39.29 -30.48
N SER A 471 5.83 -40.45 -29.82
CA SER A 471 5.79 -41.77 -30.44
C SER A 471 4.42 -42.17 -31.00
N THR A 472 3.36 -41.39 -30.72
CA THR A 472 2.00 -41.74 -31.15
C THR A 472 1.81 -41.47 -32.64
N ASP A 473 1.35 -42.49 -33.38
CA ASP A 473 1.00 -42.38 -34.80
C ASP A 473 -0.30 -41.60 -34.99
N ASP A 474 -0.21 -40.42 -35.61
CA ASP A 474 -1.34 -39.58 -36.00
C ASP A 474 -1.53 -39.49 -37.52
N SER A 475 -0.96 -40.42 -38.29
CA SER A 475 -1.09 -40.44 -39.76
C SER A 475 -2.55 -40.54 -40.24
N SER A 476 -3.41 -41.17 -39.44
CA SER A 476 -4.85 -41.33 -39.70
C SER A 476 -5.74 -40.19 -39.18
N TRP A 477 -5.17 -39.21 -38.47
CA TRP A 477 -5.95 -38.11 -37.89
C TRP A 477 -6.37 -37.10 -38.95
N ALA A 478 -7.57 -36.54 -38.81
CA ALA A 478 -8.06 -35.52 -39.71
C ALA A 478 -7.32 -34.19 -39.50
N ALA A 479 -7.25 -33.37 -40.54
CA ALA A 479 -6.90 -31.96 -40.39
C ALA A 479 -7.97 -31.22 -39.59
N ALA A 480 -7.57 -30.25 -38.77
CA ALA A 480 -8.50 -29.43 -38.02
C ALA A 480 -9.29 -28.50 -38.96
N THR A 481 -10.55 -28.29 -38.64
CA THR A 481 -11.45 -27.40 -39.39
C THR A 481 -11.24 -25.96 -38.93
N SER A 482 -11.05 -25.05 -39.88
CA SER A 482 -11.00 -23.62 -39.62
C SER A 482 -12.41 -23.08 -39.34
N LEU A 483 -12.58 -22.42 -38.20
CA LEU A 483 -13.83 -21.77 -37.77
C LEU A 483 -13.79 -20.24 -37.96
N GLY A 484 -12.63 -19.69 -38.33
CA GLY A 484 -12.41 -18.27 -38.58
C GLY A 484 -11.24 -17.68 -37.78
N LYS A 485 -10.85 -16.44 -38.10
CA LYS A 485 -9.74 -15.75 -37.42
C LYS A 485 -10.14 -15.31 -36.01
N ASN A 486 -9.15 -14.99 -35.17
CA ASN A 486 -9.40 -14.29 -33.91
C ASN A 486 -10.30 -13.05 -34.13
N GLY A 487 -11.37 -12.89 -33.34
CA GLY A 487 -12.41 -11.87 -33.56
C GLY A 487 -13.67 -12.35 -34.29
N VAL A 488 -13.76 -13.61 -34.70
CA VAL A 488 -14.94 -14.19 -35.40
C VAL A 488 -16.04 -14.63 -34.44
N SER A 489 -17.29 -14.19 -34.67
CA SER A 489 -18.44 -14.66 -33.88
C SER A 489 -18.56 -16.20 -33.83
N PRO A 490 -18.88 -16.81 -32.67
CA PRO A 490 -19.26 -16.19 -31.39
C PRO A 490 -18.08 -15.67 -30.57
N TRP A 491 -16.85 -16.02 -30.95
CA TRP A 491 -15.63 -15.63 -30.26
C TRP A 491 -15.15 -14.23 -30.67
N GLY A 492 -15.33 -13.25 -29.78
CA GLY A 492 -14.76 -11.91 -29.97
C GLY A 492 -13.23 -11.90 -30.07
N THR A 493 -12.63 -10.72 -30.03
CA THR A 493 -11.16 -10.60 -30.02
C THR A 493 -10.61 -11.16 -28.72
N VAL A 494 -9.82 -12.23 -28.81
CA VAL A 494 -9.06 -12.78 -27.69
C VAL A 494 -7.71 -12.08 -27.62
N ALA A 495 -7.48 -11.38 -26.52
CA ALA A 495 -6.15 -10.92 -26.14
C ALA A 495 -5.42 -12.04 -25.39
N ALA A 496 -4.09 -11.99 -25.36
CA ALA A 496 -3.36 -12.67 -24.30
C ALA A 496 -3.95 -12.19 -22.96
N SER A 497 -4.15 -13.08 -21.98
CA SER A 497 -4.08 -12.60 -20.60
C SER A 497 -2.75 -11.88 -20.52
N ASP A 498 -2.69 -10.67 -19.95
CA ASP A 498 -1.41 -10.02 -19.75
C ASP A 498 -0.52 -11.05 -19.07
N ALA A 499 0.46 -11.53 -19.84
CA ALA A 499 1.54 -12.30 -19.30
C ALA A 499 2.28 -11.27 -18.48
N LEU A 500 1.82 -11.04 -17.25
CA LEU A 500 2.61 -10.42 -16.23
C LEU A 500 3.89 -11.24 -16.27
N GLY A 501 4.97 -10.64 -16.80
CA GLY A 501 6.27 -11.27 -16.74
C GLY A 501 6.42 -11.75 -15.31
N GLU A 502 6.78 -13.02 -15.11
CA GLU A 502 7.09 -13.44 -13.75
C GLU A 502 8.21 -12.53 -13.27
N HIS A 503 7.94 -11.80 -12.21
CA HIS A 503 8.89 -10.97 -11.49
C HIS A 503 8.98 -11.58 -10.09
N PRO A 504 9.77 -12.66 -9.90
CA PRO A 504 9.73 -13.36 -8.64
C PRO A 504 10.32 -12.50 -7.51
N ALA A 505 9.84 -12.73 -6.30
CA ALA A 505 10.42 -12.19 -5.09
C ALA A 505 11.74 -12.94 -4.82
N PRO A 506 12.91 -12.28 -4.78
CA PRO A 506 14.16 -12.98 -4.59
C PRO A 506 14.30 -13.49 -3.14
N LEU A 507 14.86 -14.69 -3.00
CA LEU A 507 15.32 -15.23 -1.72
C LEU A 507 16.80 -14.88 -1.53
N LEU A 508 17.16 -14.33 -0.38
CA LEU A 508 18.53 -14.01 0.02
C LEU A 508 18.92 -14.78 1.26
N ARG A 509 20.19 -15.17 1.39
CA ARG A 509 20.71 -15.82 2.60
C ARG A 509 22.17 -15.53 2.89
N LYS A 510 22.56 -15.66 4.16
CA LYS A 510 23.96 -15.70 4.62
C LYS A 510 24.14 -16.62 5.82
N GLU A 511 25.17 -17.46 5.76
CA GLU A 511 25.63 -18.24 6.92
C GLU A 511 26.79 -17.54 7.63
N PHE A 512 26.87 -17.71 8.95
CA PHE A 512 27.94 -17.18 9.78
C PHE A 512 28.09 -18.01 11.07
N THR A 513 29.24 -17.88 11.73
CA THR A 513 29.57 -18.68 12.93
C THR A 513 29.81 -17.79 14.13
N ILE A 514 29.27 -18.20 15.28
CA ILE A 514 29.44 -17.54 16.57
C ILE A 514 30.21 -18.47 17.52
N SER A 515 31.42 -18.07 17.93
CA SER A 515 32.25 -18.85 18.86
C SER A 515 32.19 -18.36 20.31
N LYS A 516 31.72 -17.13 20.54
CA LYS A 516 31.67 -16.48 21.86
C LYS A 516 30.26 -16.52 22.45
N THR A 517 30.16 -16.39 23.77
CA THR A 517 28.89 -16.30 24.48
C THR A 517 28.20 -14.97 24.20
N ILE A 518 27.00 -15.04 23.62
CA ILE A 518 26.19 -13.88 23.23
C ILE A 518 25.63 -13.20 24.49
N SER A 519 25.76 -11.87 24.55
CA SER A 519 25.10 -11.00 25.53
C SER A 519 23.82 -10.38 24.95
N PHE A 520 23.89 -9.90 23.71
CA PHE A 520 22.73 -9.41 22.96
C PHE A 520 22.93 -9.64 21.46
N ALA A 521 21.83 -9.65 20.70
CA ALA A 521 21.86 -9.49 19.25
C ALA A 521 20.68 -8.65 18.77
N ARG A 522 20.96 -7.68 17.89
CA ARG A 522 19.96 -6.75 17.34
C ARG A 522 20.08 -6.68 15.83
N LEU A 523 18.95 -6.83 15.14
CA LEU A 523 18.85 -6.71 13.69
C LEU A 523 18.24 -5.35 13.34
N HIS A 524 18.97 -4.56 12.56
CA HIS A 524 18.49 -3.35 11.91
C HIS A 524 18.39 -3.61 10.42
N TYR A 525 17.22 -3.46 9.81
CA TYR A 525 17.06 -3.68 8.37
C TYR A 525 16.09 -2.71 7.73
N SER A 526 16.34 -2.41 6.47
CA SER A 526 15.46 -1.66 5.58
C SER A 526 15.32 -2.40 4.26
N ALA A 527 14.23 -2.14 3.54
CA ALA A 527 13.97 -2.74 2.24
C ALA A 527 13.50 -1.68 1.23
N GLY A 528 13.93 -1.82 -0.02
CA GLY A 528 13.20 -1.28 -1.16
C GLY A 528 12.02 -2.20 -1.41
N GLY A 529 10.85 -1.82 -0.89
CA GLY A 529 9.69 -2.70 -0.81
C GLY A 529 9.58 -3.35 0.57
N TYR A 530 9.29 -4.65 0.62
CA TYR A 530 9.13 -5.41 1.86
C TYR A 530 10.20 -6.49 2.03
N ALA A 531 10.48 -6.90 3.27
CA ALA A 531 11.37 -8.02 3.57
C ALA A 531 10.77 -8.96 4.63
N SER A 532 10.57 -10.22 4.26
CA SER A 532 10.21 -11.30 5.20
C SER A 532 11.49 -11.99 5.66
N ILE A 533 11.94 -11.71 6.89
CA ILE A 533 13.25 -12.16 7.41
C ILE A 533 13.09 -13.29 8.43
N SER A 534 13.91 -14.34 8.32
CA SER A 534 14.04 -15.41 9.30
C SER A 534 15.50 -15.65 9.69
N ILE A 535 15.70 -16.14 10.91
CA ILE A 535 17.01 -16.50 11.47
C ILE A 535 16.89 -17.94 11.99
N ASN A 536 17.76 -18.83 11.52
CA ASN A 536 17.78 -20.25 11.91
C ASN A 536 16.42 -20.97 11.72
N GLY A 537 15.67 -20.59 10.68
CA GLY A 537 14.37 -21.18 10.35
C GLY A 537 13.20 -20.71 11.22
N VAL A 538 13.35 -19.61 11.96
CA VAL A 538 12.25 -18.94 12.68
C VAL A 538 12.16 -17.46 12.25
N PRO A 539 10.95 -16.89 12.10
CA PRO A 539 10.79 -15.47 11.81
C PRO A 539 11.55 -14.57 12.79
N ALA A 540 12.17 -13.51 12.27
CA ALA A 540 12.89 -12.52 13.07
C ALA A 540 11.95 -11.71 13.97
N SER A 541 10.75 -11.40 13.47
CA SER A 541 9.61 -10.84 14.21
C SER A 541 8.29 -11.42 13.68
N ASP A 542 7.18 -10.99 14.28
CA ASP A 542 5.81 -11.23 13.82
C ASP A 542 5.29 -10.11 12.89
N HIS A 543 6.19 -9.21 12.44
CA HIS A 543 5.84 -8.11 11.55
C HIS A 543 5.61 -8.63 10.14
N VAL A 544 4.61 -8.09 9.46
CA VAL A 544 4.30 -8.33 8.05
C VAL A 544 4.27 -7.00 7.29
N LEU A 545 4.31 -7.02 5.96
CA LEU A 545 4.24 -5.81 5.12
C LEU A 545 5.21 -4.69 5.60
N THR A 546 6.46 -5.08 5.87
CA THR A 546 7.44 -4.25 6.57
C THR A 546 8.77 -4.16 5.79
N PRO A 547 9.51 -3.03 5.84
CA PRO A 547 9.24 -1.76 6.52
C PRO A 547 8.04 -0.99 5.96
N GLY A 548 7.54 0.01 6.71
CA GLY A 548 6.40 0.83 6.31
C GLY A 548 6.62 1.63 5.01
N PHE A 549 5.53 1.90 4.29
CA PHE A 549 5.52 2.63 3.03
C PHE A 549 5.80 4.12 3.25
N THR A 550 6.75 4.68 2.51
CA THR A 550 7.12 6.10 2.49
C THR A 550 7.40 6.56 1.06
N LYS A 551 7.63 7.86 0.88
CA LYS A 551 8.20 8.38 -0.38
C LYS A 551 9.69 8.02 -0.45
N TYR A 552 10.00 6.88 -1.06
CA TYR A 552 11.33 6.24 -1.01
C TYR A 552 12.51 7.09 -1.51
N ASP A 553 12.27 8.18 -2.24
CA ASP A 553 13.32 9.13 -2.66
C ASP A 553 13.70 10.17 -1.59
N THR A 554 12.81 10.45 -0.64
CA THR A 554 13.00 11.44 0.43
C THR A 554 13.29 10.77 1.77
N GLN A 555 12.51 9.75 2.10
CA GLN A 555 12.63 8.99 3.34
C GLN A 555 12.36 7.50 3.11
N THR A 556 13.05 6.65 3.88
CA THR A 556 12.81 5.20 3.88
C THR A 556 12.88 4.66 5.28
N GLN A 557 11.90 3.84 5.68
CA GLN A 557 11.89 3.27 7.02
C GLN A 557 12.84 2.08 7.16
N TYR A 558 13.41 1.94 8.35
CA TYR A 558 14.09 0.74 8.80
C TYR A 558 13.50 0.25 10.14
N VAL A 559 13.57 -1.04 10.37
CA VAL A 559 13.09 -1.72 11.57
C VAL A 559 14.28 -2.15 12.42
N SER A 560 14.12 -2.09 13.74
CA SER A 560 15.10 -2.57 14.72
C SER A 560 14.47 -3.64 15.60
N LEU A 561 15.10 -4.81 15.70
CA LEU A 561 14.58 -5.97 16.42
C LEU A 561 15.61 -6.50 17.41
N ASP A 562 15.18 -6.91 18.60
CA ASP A 562 15.96 -7.80 19.45
C ASP A 562 15.79 -9.24 18.95
N VAL A 563 16.90 -9.84 18.51
CA VAL A 563 16.96 -11.21 17.98
C VAL A 563 17.91 -12.08 18.79
N THR A 564 18.24 -11.68 20.02
CA THR A 564 19.18 -12.38 20.91
C THR A 564 18.82 -13.86 21.06
N SER A 565 17.54 -14.15 21.28
CA SER A 565 17.03 -15.52 21.47
C SER A 565 16.95 -16.35 20.19
N LYS A 566 17.17 -15.76 19.01
CA LYS A 566 17.11 -16.43 17.71
C LYS A 566 18.47 -16.99 17.27
N LEU A 567 19.55 -16.56 17.92
CA LEU A 567 20.91 -17.00 17.65
C LEU A 567 21.36 -18.10 18.61
N LYS A 568 22.36 -18.87 18.18
CA LYS A 568 22.99 -19.92 18.97
C LYS A 568 24.50 -19.91 18.81
N SER A 569 25.21 -20.58 19.72
CA SER A 569 26.64 -20.89 19.50
C SER A 569 26.82 -21.80 18.28
N GLY A 570 27.92 -21.63 17.56
CA GLY A 570 28.22 -22.35 16.32
C GLY A 570 27.60 -21.69 15.08
N ALA A 571 27.21 -22.52 14.12
CA ALA A 571 26.70 -22.06 12.83
C ALA A 571 25.28 -21.52 12.90
N ASN A 572 25.06 -20.36 12.30
CA ASN A 572 23.79 -19.65 12.18
C ASN A 572 23.55 -19.27 10.72
N ALA A 573 22.28 -19.07 10.35
CA ALA A 573 21.90 -18.50 9.07
C ALA A 573 20.82 -17.45 9.23
N ILE A 574 20.86 -16.43 8.38
CA ILE A 574 19.81 -15.44 8.18
C ILE A 574 19.32 -15.57 6.73
N GLY A 575 18.00 -15.55 6.55
CA GLY A 575 17.32 -15.61 5.26
C GLY A 575 16.32 -14.47 5.12
N ALA A 576 16.06 -14.04 3.88
CA ALA A 576 15.04 -13.05 3.56
C ALA A 576 14.35 -13.40 2.24
N GLU A 577 13.06 -13.10 2.12
CA GLU A 577 12.35 -12.98 0.84
C GLU A 577 11.93 -11.52 0.65
N LEU A 578 12.15 -10.95 -0.54
CA LEU A 578 11.92 -9.52 -0.79
C LEU A 578 10.71 -9.28 -1.69
N GLY A 579 9.74 -8.53 -1.19
CA GLY A 579 8.56 -8.08 -1.94
C GLY A 579 8.75 -6.66 -2.49
N ARG A 580 7.98 -6.31 -3.51
CA ARG A 580 8.04 -5.05 -4.25
C ARG A 580 7.32 -3.91 -3.56
N SER A 581 6.19 -4.16 -2.93
CA SER A 581 5.31 -3.10 -2.41
C SER A 581 5.10 -1.99 -3.47
N HIS A 582 4.95 -0.74 -3.05
CA HIS A 582 4.93 0.46 -3.90
C HIS A 582 6.31 0.85 -4.46
N TYR A 583 7.41 0.25 -3.97
CA TYR A 583 8.77 0.55 -4.43
C TYR A 583 9.04 -0.03 -5.83
N GLY A 584 8.65 -1.29 -6.03
CA GLY A 584 8.92 -2.04 -7.25
C GLY A 584 7.66 -2.49 -8.00
N SER A 585 6.52 -1.83 -7.79
CA SER A 585 5.26 -2.21 -8.46
C SER A 585 5.48 -2.27 -9.98
N THR A 586 5.10 -3.37 -10.60
CA THR A 586 5.34 -3.61 -12.03
C THR A 586 4.10 -3.39 -12.88
N GLN A 587 2.92 -3.33 -12.25
CA GLN A 587 1.64 -3.25 -12.94
C GLN A 587 1.22 -1.79 -13.17
N GLY A 588 0.66 -1.52 -14.35
CA GLY A 588 0.04 -0.22 -14.63
C GLY A 588 -1.08 0.07 -13.64
N SER A 589 -1.06 1.27 -13.06
CA SER A 589 -2.11 1.78 -12.17
C SER A 589 -2.44 3.23 -12.48
N VAL A 590 -3.66 3.67 -12.16
CA VAL A 590 -4.10 5.07 -12.36
C VAL A 590 -3.25 6.07 -11.57
N TRP A 591 -2.67 5.65 -10.45
CA TRP A 591 -1.78 6.47 -9.62
C TRP A 591 -0.30 6.36 -10.00
N ASN A 592 0.05 5.74 -11.14
CA ASN A 592 1.42 5.75 -11.68
C ASN A 592 2.48 5.13 -10.74
N TRP A 593 2.11 4.17 -9.87
CA TRP A 593 3.05 3.53 -8.94
C TRP A 593 4.23 2.85 -9.65
N ASN A 594 3.97 2.21 -10.78
CA ASN A 594 4.97 1.55 -11.62
C ASN A 594 5.91 2.52 -12.35
N THR A 595 5.63 3.83 -12.30
CA THR A 595 6.48 4.88 -12.90
C THR A 595 6.88 5.95 -11.88
N ALA A 596 6.70 5.69 -10.58
CA ALA A 596 7.13 6.61 -9.54
C ALA A 596 8.65 6.86 -9.64
N SER A 597 9.12 8.05 -9.26
CA SER A 597 10.53 8.45 -9.43
C SER A 597 11.54 7.57 -8.70
N TRP A 598 11.09 6.88 -7.65
CA TRP A 598 11.89 5.97 -6.83
C TRP A 598 11.92 4.53 -7.32
N HIS A 599 11.17 4.21 -8.39
CA HIS A 599 10.93 2.84 -8.82
C HIS A 599 12.22 2.02 -8.95
N GLY A 600 12.20 0.80 -8.42
CA GLY A 600 13.36 -0.10 -8.45
C GLY A 600 13.03 -1.53 -8.07
N GLU A 601 14.02 -2.42 -8.22
CA GLU A 601 13.87 -3.83 -7.83
C GLU A 601 14.03 -4.03 -6.32
N PRO A 602 13.35 -5.04 -5.74
CA PRO A 602 13.44 -5.32 -4.31
C PRO A 602 14.89 -5.44 -3.83
N ALA A 603 15.22 -4.67 -2.79
CA ALA A 603 16.56 -4.59 -2.24
C ALA A 603 16.53 -4.64 -0.70
N LEU A 604 17.54 -5.25 -0.09
CA LEU A 604 17.71 -5.36 1.36
C LEU A 604 18.98 -4.62 1.80
N ARG A 605 18.88 -3.85 2.88
CA ARG A 605 20.03 -3.38 3.64
C ARG A 605 19.87 -3.79 5.10
N ALA A 606 20.86 -4.51 5.64
CA ALA A 606 20.77 -5.08 6.98
C ALA A 606 22.09 -5.03 7.74
N VAL A 607 21.98 -4.81 9.05
CA VAL A 607 23.06 -4.91 10.04
C VAL A 607 22.56 -5.72 11.23
N LEU A 608 23.15 -6.89 11.46
CA LEU A 608 22.97 -7.70 12.66
C LEU A 608 24.17 -7.47 13.60
N SER A 609 23.96 -6.70 14.66
CA SER A 609 24.94 -6.48 15.72
C SER A 609 24.85 -7.57 16.77
N ILE A 610 25.98 -8.20 17.11
CA ILE A 610 26.08 -9.27 18.10
C ILE A 610 27.11 -8.86 19.15
N GLY A 611 26.65 -8.56 20.36
CA GLY A 611 27.50 -8.28 21.51
C GLY A 611 27.77 -9.53 22.33
N PHE A 612 28.97 -9.64 22.89
CA PHE A 612 29.41 -10.80 23.67
C PHE A 612 29.64 -10.46 25.14
N THR A 613 29.65 -11.47 26.00
CA THR A 613 29.86 -11.29 27.46
C THR A 613 31.28 -10.83 27.82
N ASP A 614 32.24 -10.90 26.87
CA ASP A 614 33.59 -10.35 27.02
C ASP A 614 33.68 -8.85 26.68
N GLY A 615 32.55 -8.22 26.33
CA GLY A 615 32.45 -6.80 25.97
C GLY A 615 32.73 -6.48 24.50
N THR A 616 33.08 -7.47 23.68
CA THR A 616 33.30 -7.27 22.23
C THR A 616 31.99 -7.34 21.43
N THR A 617 31.95 -6.69 20.27
CA THR A 617 30.80 -6.71 19.34
C THR A 617 31.28 -7.10 17.94
N THR A 618 30.49 -7.89 17.23
CA THR A 618 30.69 -8.22 15.81
C THR A 618 29.42 -7.90 15.02
N ARG A 619 29.56 -7.55 13.74
CA ARG A 619 28.44 -7.25 12.85
C ARG A 619 28.41 -8.19 11.66
N VAL A 620 27.23 -8.74 11.37
CA VAL A 620 26.93 -9.42 10.11
C VAL A 620 26.12 -8.45 9.26
N VAL A 621 26.67 -8.04 8.11
CA VAL A 621 26.05 -7.01 7.25
C VAL A 621 25.58 -7.59 5.92
N SER A 622 24.63 -6.90 5.28
CA SER A 622 24.27 -7.08 3.86
C SER A 622 25.45 -6.67 2.97
N ASP A 623 25.95 -7.60 2.16
CA ASP A 623 27.11 -7.41 1.29
C ASP A 623 27.14 -8.48 0.18
N ALA A 624 28.14 -8.46 -0.69
CA ALA A 624 28.28 -9.40 -1.81
C ALA A 624 28.56 -10.86 -1.40
N SER A 625 28.74 -11.16 -0.11
CA SER A 625 28.88 -12.54 0.38
C SER A 625 27.54 -13.23 0.65
N TRP A 626 26.42 -12.48 0.61
CA TRP A 626 25.10 -13.06 0.60
C TRP A 626 24.87 -13.83 -0.70
N GLN A 627 23.99 -14.82 -0.65
CA GLN A 627 23.57 -15.60 -1.80
C GLN A 627 22.13 -15.27 -2.14
N VAL A 628 21.76 -15.38 -3.42
CA VAL A 628 20.44 -15.05 -3.95
C VAL A 628 19.94 -16.07 -4.99
N ILE A 629 18.63 -16.29 -5.02
CA ILE A 629 17.91 -17.05 -6.05
C ILE A 629 16.49 -16.47 -6.23
N GLU A 630 15.79 -16.79 -7.33
CA GLU A 630 14.36 -16.46 -7.41
C GLU A 630 13.53 -17.31 -6.44
N GLY A 631 12.56 -16.68 -5.79
CA GLY A 631 11.68 -17.32 -4.82
C GLY A 631 10.41 -17.94 -5.40
N PRO A 632 9.62 -18.56 -4.51
CA PRO A 632 8.33 -19.16 -4.83
C PRO A 632 7.21 -18.15 -5.08
N THR A 633 7.26 -16.94 -4.50
CA THR A 633 6.37 -15.85 -4.94
C THR A 633 6.85 -15.36 -6.30
N ARG A 634 6.09 -15.68 -7.36
CA ARG A 634 6.42 -15.43 -8.77
C ARG A 634 5.96 -14.04 -9.25
N LEU A 635 4.99 -13.48 -8.53
CA LEU A 635 4.46 -12.14 -8.69
C LEU A 635 3.95 -11.69 -7.32
N ASP A 636 4.23 -10.43 -6.97
CA ASP A 636 3.61 -9.76 -5.84
C ASP A 636 3.21 -8.34 -6.22
N ASP A 637 1.98 -7.96 -5.86
CA ASP A 637 1.47 -6.60 -6.01
C ASP A 637 0.45 -6.31 -4.90
N VAL A 638 0.55 -5.12 -4.30
CA VAL A 638 -0.32 -4.73 -3.16
C VAL A 638 -1.80 -4.75 -3.55
N PHE A 639 -2.13 -4.50 -4.82
CA PHE A 639 -3.49 -4.43 -5.36
C PHE A 639 -3.88 -5.70 -6.11
N GLY A 640 -2.94 -6.22 -6.90
CA GLY A 640 -3.09 -7.38 -7.77
C GLY A 640 -2.83 -8.75 -7.10
N GLY A 641 -2.57 -8.78 -5.79
CA GLY A 641 -2.32 -10.02 -5.06
C GLY A 641 -1.01 -10.73 -5.41
N GLU A 642 -0.94 -12.03 -5.14
CA GLU A 642 0.27 -12.84 -5.29
C GLU A 642 0.05 -14.10 -6.11
N ASN A 643 1.01 -14.39 -6.99
CA ASN A 643 1.15 -15.70 -7.61
C ASN A 643 2.25 -16.47 -6.89
N TYR A 644 1.93 -17.60 -6.27
CA TYR A 644 2.87 -18.42 -5.52
C TYR A 644 2.98 -19.83 -6.08
N ASP A 645 4.17 -20.25 -6.45
CA ASP A 645 4.45 -21.61 -6.92
C ASP A 645 5.36 -22.35 -5.94
N ALA A 646 4.75 -23.25 -5.17
CA ALA A 646 5.44 -24.03 -4.14
C ALA A 646 6.56 -24.93 -4.71
N SER A 647 6.55 -25.23 -6.02
CA SER A 647 7.62 -26.03 -6.62
C SER A 647 8.97 -25.31 -6.69
N PHE A 648 9.00 -23.98 -6.49
CA PHE A 648 10.22 -23.18 -6.38
C PHE A 648 10.65 -22.91 -4.94
N ALA A 649 9.86 -23.33 -3.94
CA ALA A 649 10.19 -23.14 -2.54
C ALA A 649 11.54 -23.78 -2.20
N GLN A 650 12.30 -23.13 -1.31
CA GLN A 650 13.61 -23.61 -0.84
C GLN A 650 13.54 -23.94 0.66
N PRO A 651 12.92 -25.06 1.08
CA PRO A 651 12.77 -25.40 2.49
C PRO A 651 14.13 -25.43 3.20
N GLY A 652 14.25 -24.65 4.29
CA GLY A 652 15.46 -24.59 5.11
C GLY A 652 16.59 -23.71 4.56
N PHE A 653 16.36 -22.88 3.53
CA PHE A 653 17.37 -21.94 3.02
C PHE A 653 17.91 -20.99 4.11
N ASP A 654 17.09 -20.69 5.11
CA ASP A 654 17.38 -19.84 6.26
C ASP A 654 17.97 -20.62 7.47
N ARG A 655 18.44 -21.87 7.26
CA ARG A 655 19.15 -22.68 8.24
C ARG A 655 20.60 -22.89 7.82
N ALA A 656 21.48 -23.02 8.81
CA ALA A 656 22.88 -23.33 8.58
C ALA A 656 23.06 -24.75 8.00
N GLY A 657 24.05 -24.95 7.13
CA GLY A 657 24.30 -26.21 6.45
C GLY A 657 23.40 -26.47 5.22
N PHE A 658 22.67 -25.45 4.75
CA PHE A 658 21.84 -25.56 3.55
C PHE A 658 22.71 -25.58 2.28
N THR A 659 22.34 -26.43 1.31
CA THR A 659 23.09 -26.55 0.06
C THR A 659 22.62 -25.52 -0.95
N THR A 660 23.54 -24.69 -1.45
CA THR A 660 23.22 -23.53 -2.28
C THR A 660 23.35 -23.81 -3.77
N THR A 661 23.01 -25.02 -4.21
CA THR A 661 23.04 -25.39 -5.62
C THR A 661 22.07 -24.51 -6.41
N GLY A 662 22.56 -23.83 -7.45
CA GLY A 662 21.77 -22.91 -8.27
C GLY A 662 21.62 -21.49 -7.72
N TRP A 663 22.15 -21.22 -6.52
CA TRP A 663 22.23 -19.86 -5.97
C TRP A 663 23.46 -19.14 -6.52
N SER A 664 23.35 -17.83 -6.70
CA SER A 664 24.48 -16.95 -7.05
C SER A 664 24.78 -16.00 -5.89
N ASN A 665 25.92 -15.30 -5.92
CA ASN A 665 26.14 -14.20 -4.98
C ASN A 665 25.12 -13.08 -5.24
N ALA A 666 24.63 -12.46 -4.18
CA ALA A 666 23.81 -11.27 -4.25
C ALA A 666 24.62 -10.10 -4.81
N GLN A 667 23.98 -9.25 -5.61
CA GLN A 667 24.64 -8.11 -6.20
C GLN A 667 24.40 -6.86 -5.36
N SER A 668 25.42 -6.01 -5.26
CA SER A 668 25.22 -4.64 -4.80
C SER A 668 24.43 -3.89 -5.86
N MET A 669 23.36 -3.22 -5.46
CA MET A 669 22.49 -2.48 -6.37
C MET A 669 22.07 -1.15 -5.76
N GLY A 670 21.39 -0.32 -6.56
CA GLY A 670 20.65 0.81 -6.02
C GLY A 670 19.57 0.32 -5.06
N GLY A 671 19.29 1.09 -4.01
CA GLY A 671 18.12 0.93 -3.18
C GLY A 671 17.40 2.27 -3.06
N PRO A 672 16.41 2.36 -2.15
CA PRO A 672 15.78 3.63 -1.80
C PRO A 672 16.82 4.72 -1.50
N LYS A 673 16.59 5.92 -2.04
CA LYS A 673 17.51 7.07 -1.93
C LYS A 673 17.23 7.93 -0.70
N GLY A 674 16.05 7.76 -0.10
CA GLY A 674 15.61 8.50 1.06
C GLY A 674 16.47 8.27 2.29
N VAL A 675 16.41 9.22 3.22
CA VAL A 675 17.09 9.10 4.51
C VAL A 675 16.46 7.93 5.29
N LEU A 676 17.31 7.04 5.80
CA LEU A 676 16.87 5.94 6.64
C LEU A 676 16.43 6.46 8.01
N VAL A 677 15.17 6.20 8.37
CA VAL A 677 14.59 6.54 9.67
C VAL A 677 13.93 5.33 10.30
N ASN A 678 13.89 5.24 11.63
CA ASN A 678 13.29 4.12 12.31
C ASN A 678 11.76 4.18 12.19
N GLN A 679 11.16 3.01 11.99
CA GLN A 679 9.72 2.83 12.08
C GLN A 679 9.26 2.98 13.55
N LEU A 680 8.66 4.13 13.88
CA LEU A 680 8.12 4.43 15.22
C LEU A 680 6.62 4.15 15.37
N GLN A 681 5.87 4.10 14.27
CA GLN A 681 4.47 3.69 14.32
C GLN A 681 4.37 2.18 14.61
N PRO A 682 3.30 1.70 15.27
CA PRO A 682 3.10 0.28 15.52
C PRO A 682 3.24 -0.54 14.23
N PRO A 683 3.89 -1.71 14.27
CA PRO A 683 4.11 -2.50 13.07
C PRO A 683 2.82 -3.19 12.63
N THR A 684 2.71 -3.43 11.32
CA THR A 684 1.66 -4.27 10.74
C THR A 684 1.84 -5.73 11.16
N ARG A 685 0.75 -6.37 11.60
CA ARG A 685 0.73 -7.76 12.08
C ARG A 685 -0.51 -8.48 11.59
N VAL A 686 -0.46 -9.81 11.60
CA VAL A 686 -1.67 -10.63 11.64
C VAL A 686 -2.25 -10.54 13.06
N VAL A 687 -3.28 -9.72 13.25
CA VAL A 687 -3.85 -9.46 14.59
C VAL A 687 -4.93 -10.46 15.00
N GLN A 688 -5.55 -11.13 14.03
CA GLN A 688 -6.61 -12.11 14.29
C GLN A 688 -6.66 -13.16 13.17
N SER A 689 -6.69 -14.45 13.53
CA SER A 689 -7.12 -15.53 12.63
C SER A 689 -8.62 -15.76 12.80
N MET A 690 -9.36 -15.74 11.69
CA MET A 690 -10.80 -15.76 11.65
C MET A 690 -11.30 -17.00 10.90
N THR A 691 -12.19 -17.78 11.53
CA THR A 691 -12.87 -18.88 10.85
C THR A 691 -14.07 -18.34 10.09
N PRO A 692 -14.28 -18.71 8.81
CA PRO A 692 -15.46 -18.29 8.07
C PRO A 692 -16.73 -18.87 8.69
N VAL A 693 -17.81 -18.09 8.65
CA VAL A 693 -19.13 -18.49 9.17
C VAL A 693 -19.77 -19.60 8.32
N SER A 694 -19.41 -19.68 7.04
CA SER A 694 -19.85 -20.73 6.13
C SER A 694 -18.90 -20.89 4.95
N VAL A 695 -18.92 -22.07 4.33
CA VAL A 695 -18.35 -22.33 3.01
C VAL A 695 -19.47 -22.93 2.15
N THR A 696 -19.75 -22.31 1.01
CA THR A 696 -20.81 -22.71 0.08
C THR A 696 -20.22 -23.06 -1.28
N GLN A 697 -21.01 -23.72 -2.14
CA GLN A 697 -20.66 -24.00 -3.53
C GLN A 697 -21.74 -23.45 -4.46
N PRO A 698 -21.79 -22.13 -4.70
CA PRO A 698 -22.85 -21.50 -5.49
C PRO A 698 -22.86 -21.96 -6.95
N VAL A 699 -21.68 -22.26 -7.50
CA VAL A 699 -21.49 -22.77 -8.86
C VAL A 699 -20.60 -24.02 -8.76
N ASN A 700 -20.84 -25.03 -9.60
CA ASN A 700 -20.05 -26.25 -9.58
C ASN A 700 -18.55 -25.96 -9.73
N GLY A 701 -17.74 -26.46 -8.80
CA GLY A 701 -16.29 -26.22 -8.74
C GLY A 701 -15.85 -24.86 -8.19
N ILE A 702 -16.77 -23.96 -7.82
CA ILE A 702 -16.50 -22.66 -7.21
C ILE A 702 -16.99 -22.67 -5.76
N PHE A 703 -16.08 -22.47 -4.82
CA PHE A 703 -16.41 -22.41 -3.39
C PHE A 703 -16.33 -20.98 -2.88
N VAL A 704 -17.26 -20.58 -2.01
CA VAL A 704 -17.28 -19.23 -1.40
C VAL A 704 -17.32 -19.36 0.11
N ALA A 705 -16.27 -18.87 0.78
CA ALA A 705 -16.20 -18.71 2.21
C ALA A 705 -16.67 -17.31 2.61
N ALA A 706 -17.60 -17.22 3.57
CA ALA A 706 -18.11 -15.97 4.10
C ALA A 706 -17.57 -15.71 5.51
N PHE A 707 -17.19 -14.46 5.80
CA PHE A 707 -16.74 -14.00 7.10
C PHE A 707 -17.78 -13.13 7.79
N GLU A 708 -17.66 -13.00 9.12
CA GLU A 708 -18.67 -12.29 9.93
C GLU A 708 -18.78 -10.80 9.61
N ARG A 709 -17.69 -10.23 9.05
CA ARG A 709 -17.53 -8.80 8.76
C ARG A 709 -16.54 -8.58 7.62
N VAL A 710 -16.51 -7.37 7.07
CA VAL A 710 -15.45 -6.90 6.18
C VAL A 710 -14.15 -6.75 7.00
N VAL A 711 -13.05 -7.27 6.46
CA VAL A 711 -11.72 -7.24 7.06
C VAL A 711 -10.67 -6.86 6.01
N ALA A 712 -9.55 -6.30 6.46
CA ALA A 712 -8.33 -6.20 5.65
C ALA A 712 -7.37 -7.35 5.97
N GLY A 713 -6.74 -7.95 4.95
CA GLY A 713 -5.72 -8.99 5.10
C GLY A 713 -5.75 -10.05 3.99
N TRP A 714 -5.71 -11.33 4.33
CA TRP A 714 -5.70 -12.43 3.33
C TRP A 714 -6.29 -13.73 3.88
N ALA A 715 -6.40 -14.76 3.05
CA ALA A 715 -6.81 -16.10 3.50
C ALA A 715 -5.61 -17.06 3.57
N ARG A 716 -5.47 -17.76 4.70
CA ARG A 716 -4.66 -18.97 4.82
C ARG A 716 -5.39 -20.15 4.21
N ILE A 717 -4.79 -20.75 3.19
CA ILE A 717 -5.35 -21.94 2.54
C ILE A 717 -4.54 -23.18 2.93
N THR A 718 -5.23 -24.22 3.37
CA THR A 718 -4.64 -25.55 3.62
C THR A 718 -5.25 -26.57 2.69
N VAL A 719 -4.43 -27.16 1.82
CA VAL A 719 -4.89 -28.03 0.72
C VAL A 719 -3.88 -29.15 0.41
N THR A 720 -4.37 -30.29 -0.05
CA THR A 720 -3.54 -31.38 -0.59
C THR A 720 -3.99 -31.68 -2.01
N GLY A 721 -3.04 -31.85 -2.91
CA GLY A 721 -3.34 -32.17 -4.30
C GLY A 721 -2.09 -32.53 -5.10
N PRO A 722 -2.26 -32.95 -6.37
CA PRO A 722 -1.15 -33.22 -7.27
C PRO A 722 -0.26 -31.99 -7.49
N LYS A 723 1.01 -32.23 -7.82
CA LYS A 723 1.96 -31.19 -8.21
C LYS A 723 1.38 -30.35 -9.36
N LYS A 724 1.56 -29.03 -9.30
CA LYS A 724 1.06 -28.02 -10.24
C LYS A 724 -0.46 -27.89 -10.32
N SER A 725 -1.22 -28.51 -9.41
CA SER A 725 -2.62 -28.09 -9.20
C SER A 725 -2.62 -26.61 -8.81
N MET A 726 -3.48 -25.82 -9.43
CA MET A 726 -3.58 -24.38 -9.22
C MET A 726 -4.90 -24.02 -8.56
N LEU A 727 -4.83 -23.27 -7.47
CA LEU A 727 -5.98 -22.59 -6.89
C LEU A 727 -5.96 -21.13 -7.33
N THR A 728 -7.13 -20.61 -7.72
CA THR A 728 -7.35 -19.16 -7.86
C THR A 728 -8.25 -18.71 -6.72
N ILE A 729 -7.84 -17.65 -6.03
CA ILE A 729 -8.48 -17.16 -4.81
C ILE A 729 -8.85 -15.69 -5.04
N HIS A 730 -10.14 -15.39 -5.16
CA HIS A 730 -10.64 -14.02 -5.32
C HIS A 730 -11.22 -13.50 -4.01
N PHE A 731 -11.05 -12.21 -3.77
CA PHE A 731 -11.48 -11.53 -2.57
C PHE A 731 -12.49 -10.42 -2.92
N GLY A 732 -13.49 -10.22 -2.07
CA GLY A 732 -14.45 -9.13 -2.27
C GLY A 732 -15.36 -8.88 -1.08
N GLU A 733 -15.92 -7.68 -1.04
CA GLU A 733 -16.82 -7.20 0.02
C GLU A 733 -18.28 -7.58 -0.22
N LYS A 734 -18.61 -8.00 -1.45
CA LYS A 734 -19.98 -8.21 -1.92
C LYS A 734 -20.09 -9.50 -2.74
N LEU A 735 -21.30 -10.03 -2.81
CA LEU A 735 -21.67 -11.16 -3.65
C LEU A 735 -22.54 -10.69 -4.83
N LYS A 736 -22.44 -11.40 -5.95
CA LYS A 736 -23.38 -11.35 -7.06
C LYS A 736 -24.66 -12.09 -6.70
N ALA A 737 -25.70 -11.94 -7.53
CA ALA A 737 -27.00 -12.59 -7.32
C ALA A 737 -26.92 -14.13 -7.33
N ASP A 738 -25.93 -14.72 -8.01
CA ASP A 738 -25.69 -16.17 -8.04
C ASP A 738 -24.88 -16.70 -6.84
N GLY A 739 -24.45 -15.82 -5.92
CA GLY A 739 -23.65 -16.16 -4.75
C GLY A 739 -22.14 -16.17 -4.96
N THR A 740 -21.64 -15.88 -6.17
CA THR A 740 -20.20 -15.68 -6.44
C THR A 740 -19.72 -14.30 -6.00
N VAL A 741 -18.41 -14.12 -5.83
CA VAL A 741 -17.81 -12.89 -5.30
C VAL A 741 -17.72 -11.81 -6.38
N ILE A 742 -17.98 -10.54 -6.01
CA ILE A 742 -17.64 -9.37 -6.82
C ILE A 742 -16.20 -8.99 -6.49
N PHE A 743 -15.30 -9.22 -7.44
CA PHE A 743 -13.86 -8.93 -7.33
C PHE A 743 -13.35 -8.12 -8.52
N GLU A 744 -14.23 -7.70 -9.43
CA GLU A 744 -13.87 -6.94 -10.61
C GLU A 744 -13.57 -5.47 -10.27
N ASP A 745 -12.51 -4.94 -10.90
CA ASP A 745 -12.20 -3.52 -10.88
C ASP A 745 -12.96 -2.79 -11.99
N SER A 746 -14.18 -2.34 -11.68
CA SER A 746 -15.08 -1.69 -12.64
C SER A 746 -14.54 -0.36 -13.19
N ASN A 747 -13.61 0.28 -12.48
CA ASN A 747 -13.04 1.57 -12.85
C ASN A 747 -11.67 1.43 -13.51
N HIS A 748 -11.17 0.19 -13.66
CA HIS A 748 -9.89 -0.10 -14.28
C HIS A 748 -8.73 0.69 -13.67
N TYR A 749 -8.74 0.81 -12.33
CA TYR A 749 -7.64 1.39 -11.57
C TYR A 749 -6.34 0.61 -11.74
N TYR A 750 -6.43 -0.70 -11.95
CA TYR A 750 -5.29 -1.59 -12.13
C TYR A 750 -5.44 -2.43 -13.39
N ALA A 751 -4.29 -2.72 -14.02
CA ALA A 751 -4.27 -3.49 -15.25
C ALA A 751 -4.76 -4.94 -15.06
N ASN A 752 -4.32 -5.64 -14.01
CA ASN A 752 -4.59 -7.08 -13.84
C ASN A 752 -4.69 -7.55 -12.38
N ASN A 753 -5.23 -8.75 -12.21
CA ASN A 753 -5.24 -9.55 -10.97
C ASN A 753 -5.81 -8.86 -9.73
N PHE A 754 -6.60 -7.80 -9.87
CA PHE A 754 -7.19 -7.10 -8.74
C PHE A 754 -7.80 -8.08 -7.73
N GLN A 755 -7.42 -7.94 -6.46
CA GLN A 755 -7.94 -8.74 -5.34
C GLN A 755 -7.84 -10.27 -5.58
N THR A 756 -6.77 -10.75 -6.23
CA THR A 756 -6.64 -12.17 -6.63
C THR A 756 -5.29 -12.78 -6.27
N ASP A 757 -5.32 -13.90 -5.54
CA ASP A 757 -4.15 -14.76 -5.34
C ASP A 757 -4.21 -16.03 -6.19
N ARG A 758 -3.05 -16.58 -6.54
CA ARG A 758 -2.93 -17.90 -7.17
C ARG A 758 -1.89 -18.75 -6.48
N PHE A 759 -2.23 -20.02 -6.25
CA PHE A 759 -1.38 -20.97 -5.54
C PHE A 759 -1.19 -22.25 -6.34
N TRP A 760 0.05 -22.55 -6.76
CA TRP A 760 0.43 -23.82 -7.36
C TRP A 760 1.09 -24.73 -6.34
N LEU A 761 0.56 -25.94 -6.21
CA LEU A 761 1.06 -26.94 -5.26
C LEU A 761 2.36 -27.59 -5.72
N ALA A 762 3.23 -27.92 -4.77
CA ALA A 762 4.43 -28.73 -5.01
C ALA A 762 4.10 -30.22 -5.18
N GLY A 763 2.95 -30.67 -4.67
CA GLY A 763 2.48 -32.05 -4.76
C GLY A 763 3.20 -32.97 -3.78
N THR A 764 3.39 -32.51 -2.55
CA THR A 764 4.20 -33.22 -1.54
C THR A 764 3.55 -34.50 -1.00
N GLY A 765 2.25 -34.70 -1.25
CA GLY A 765 1.44 -35.77 -0.66
C GLY A 765 0.96 -35.47 0.78
N SER A 766 1.40 -34.35 1.37
CA SER A 766 0.92 -33.82 2.66
C SER A 766 0.12 -32.52 2.45
N PRO A 767 -0.64 -32.03 3.45
CA PRO A 767 -1.22 -30.70 3.40
C PRO A 767 -0.16 -29.61 3.19
N GLU A 768 -0.36 -28.79 2.17
CA GLU A 768 0.42 -27.59 1.86
C GLU A 768 -0.35 -26.36 2.34
N ILE A 769 0.37 -25.36 2.85
CA ILE A 769 -0.20 -24.12 3.38
C ILE A 769 0.26 -22.96 2.51
N PHE A 770 -0.68 -22.13 2.08
CA PHE A 770 -0.42 -20.87 1.39
C PHE A 770 -0.94 -19.69 2.22
N GLU A 771 -0.06 -18.70 2.39
CA GLU A 771 -0.39 -17.34 2.82
C GLU A 771 0.44 -16.36 1.97
N PRO A 772 -0.17 -15.29 1.42
CA PRO A 772 0.59 -14.21 0.79
C PRO A 772 1.47 -13.49 1.83
N LYS A 773 2.55 -12.86 1.36
CA LYS A 773 3.54 -12.19 2.22
C LYS A 773 3.65 -10.68 1.99
N PHE A 774 3.28 -10.22 0.80
CA PHE A 774 3.59 -8.89 0.27
C PHE A 774 2.37 -8.15 -0.27
N SER A 775 1.17 -8.72 -0.12
CA SER A 775 -0.11 -8.15 -0.52
C SER A 775 -1.20 -8.37 0.53
N TYR A 776 -2.22 -7.52 0.54
CA TYR A 776 -3.42 -7.65 1.37
C TYR A 776 -4.67 -7.22 0.58
N LYS A 777 -5.84 -7.60 1.07
CA LYS A 777 -7.14 -7.54 0.40
C LYS A 777 -8.18 -7.02 1.37
N GLY A 778 -9.17 -6.29 0.87
CA GLY A 778 -10.36 -5.92 1.63
C GLY A 778 -11.49 -6.86 1.23
N TYR A 779 -12.05 -7.59 2.20
CA TYR A 779 -13.00 -8.65 1.89
C TYR A 779 -13.92 -9.01 3.05
N GLN A 780 -15.12 -9.49 2.70
CA GLN A 780 -15.96 -10.31 3.56
C GLN A 780 -16.12 -11.72 3.00
N TYR A 781 -15.83 -11.92 1.71
CA TYR A 781 -16.01 -13.17 1.00
C TYR A 781 -14.74 -13.56 0.26
N VAL A 782 -14.44 -14.86 0.29
CA VAL A 782 -13.30 -15.45 -0.42
C VAL A 782 -13.83 -16.54 -1.34
N GLN A 783 -13.61 -16.37 -2.64
CA GLN A 783 -13.96 -17.35 -3.66
C GLN A 783 -12.74 -18.18 -4.05
N ILE A 784 -12.88 -19.51 -4.06
CA ILE A 784 -11.83 -20.45 -4.46
C ILE A 784 -12.28 -21.25 -5.68
N GLN A 785 -11.41 -21.28 -6.69
CA GLN A 785 -11.53 -22.08 -7.90
C GLN A 785 -10.33 -23.04 -7.99
N GLY A 786 -10.51 -24.16 -8.70
CA GLY A 786 -9.42 -25.12 -8.93
C GLY A 786 -9.10 -26.02 -7.73
N TRP A 787 -10.06 -26.22 -6.82
CA TRP A 787 -9.87 -27.12 -5.68
C TRP A 787 -9.56 -28.56 -6.15
N PRO A 788 -8.41 -29.15 -5.79
CA PRO A 788 -7.90 -30.36 -6.43
C PRO A 788 -8.50 -31.67 -5.91
N SER A 789 -9.31 -31.61 -4.84
CA SER A 789 -9.90 -32.79 -4.20
C SER A 789 -11.39 -32.91 -4.51
N SER A 790 -11.89 -34.15 -4.58
CA SER A 790 -13.34 -34.42 -4.66
C SER A 790 -14.07 -34.07 -3.36
N THR A 791 -13.36 -33.95 -2.24
CA THR A 791 -13.92 -33.48 -0.97
C THR A 791 -13.89 -31.95 -0.93
N PRO A 792 -15.06 -31.29 -0.79
CA PRO A 792 -15.13 -29.83 -0.70
C PRO A 792 -14.25 -29.24 0.42
N PRO A 793 -13.74 -28.01 0.27
CA PRO A 793 -13.09 -27.30 1.35
C PRO A 793 -14.07 -27.05 2.50
N THR A 794 -13.55 -27.11 3.73
CA THR A 794 -14.28 -26.78 4.95
C THR A 794 -13.83 -25.43 5.51
N THR A 795 -14.49 -24.94 6.56
CA THR A 795 -14.09 -23.72 7.28
C THR A 795 -12.69 -23.83 7.90
N ALA A 796 -12.16 -25.04 8.11
CA ALA A 796 -10.78 -25.24 8.58
C ALA A 796 -9.73 -25.12 7.45
N ASN A 797 -10.15 -25.26 6.19
CA ASN A 797 -9.25 -25.16 5.04
C ASN A 797 -9.00 -23.71 4.60
N ILE A 798 -9.89 -22.78 4.96
CA ILE A 798 -9.90 -21.38 4.52
C ILE A 798 -10.03 -20.53 5.77
N VAL A 799 -8.91 -19.99 6.27
CA VAL A 799 -8.90 -19.17 7.50
C VAL A 799 -8.51 -17.75 7.13
N GLY A 800 -9.38 -16.78 7.41
CA GLY A 800 -9.08 -15.37 7.18
C GLY A 800 -8.03 -14.88 8.17
N GLN A 801 -7.07 -14.11 7.71
CA GLN A 801 -6.09 -13.40 8.51
C GLN A 801 -6.42 -11.93 8.43
N VAL A 802 -6.77 -11.34 9.57
CA VAL A 802 -6.98 -9.90 9.73
C VAL A 802 -5.62 -9.26 9.97
N VAL A 803 -5.29 -8.29 9.13
CA VAL A 803 -3.97 -7.66 9.07
C VAL A 803 -4.15 -6.15 9.04
N HIS A 804 -3.43 -5.47 9.92
CA HIS A 804 -3.29 -4.01 9.97
C HIS A 804 -2.17 -3.65 10.95
N ASP A 805 -1.80 -2.38 11.05
CA ASP A 805 -0.93 -1.87 12.12
C ASP A 805 -1.53 -2.21 13.48
N ASP A 806 -0.73 -2.74 14.40
CA ASP A 806 -1.17 -3.25 15.71
C ASP A 806 -1.51 -2.12 16.71
N LEU A 807 -2.46 -1.27 16.30
CA LEU A 807 -2.96 -0.16 17.07
C LEU A 807 -3.75 -0.67 18.29
N GLN A 808 -3.24 -0.37 19.47
CA GLN A 808 -3.86 -0.74 20.74
C GLN A 808 -5.01 0.22 21.08
N PRO A 809 -6.15 -0.31 21.59
CA PRO A 809 -7.25 0.52 22.06
C PRO A 809 -6.80 1.54 23.11
N ARG A 810 -7.25 2.78 22.94
CA ARG A 810 -7.10 3.90 23.88
C ARG A 810 -8.44 4.53 24.26
N GLY A 811 -9.55 4.08 23.70
CA GLY A 811 -10.86 4.49 24.15
C GLY A 811 -11.90 3.42 23.88
N GLY A 812 -13.08 3.61 24.45
CA GLY A 812 -14.24 2.80 24.13
C GLY A 812 -15.53 3.50 24.52
N PHE A 813 -16.61 3.13 23.85
CA PHE A 813 -17.94 3.67 24.05
C PHE A 813 -18.99 2.55 24.14
N GLN A 814 -19.97 2.73 25.02
CA GLN A 814 -21.16 1.89 25.13
C GLN A 814 -22.36 2.71 25.58
N SER A 815 -23.56 2.37 25.12
CA SER A 815 -24.80 3.01 25.52
C SER A 815 -25.96 2.03 25.67
N SER A 816 -27.07 2.53 26.18
CA SER A 816 -28.38 1.85 26.17
C SER A 816 -28.99 1.63 24.78
N ASN A 817 -28.43 2.21 23.71
CA ASN A 817 -28.92 2.04 22.35
C ASN A 817 -28.01 1.12 21.53
N ASP A 818 -28.57 -0.05 21.17
CA ASP A 818 -27.85 -1.08 20.42
C ASP A 818 -27.40 -0.64 19.02
N LEU A 819 -28.13 0.27 18.36
CA LEU A 819 -27.72 0.79 17.05
C LEU A 819 -26.43 1.58 17.18
N LEU A 820 -26.33 2.49 18.16
CA LEU A 820 -25.13 3.29 18.39
C LEU A 820 -23.92 2.41 18.78
N ASN A 821 -24.16 1.37 19.58
CA ASN A 821 -23.12 0.40 19.95
C ASN A 821 -22.58 -0.35 18.71
N LYS A 822 -23.46 -0.75 17.79
CA LYS A 822 -23.07 -1.39 16.52
C LYS A 822 -22.31 -0.42 15.62
N LEU A 823 -22.74 0.84 15.57
CA LEU A 823 -22.08 1.87 14.79
C LEU A 823 -20.66 2.16 15.32
N HIS A 824 -20.47 2.31 16.63
CA HIS A 824 -19.14 2.45 17.24
C HIS A 824 -18.21 1.27 16.88
N LYS A 825 -18.75 0.04 16.95
CA LYS A 825 -18.00 -1.17 16.57
C LYS A 825 -17.64 -1.17 15.07
N ALA A 826 -18.55 -0.75 14.21
CA ALA A 826 -18.29 -0.64 12.77
C ALA A 826 -17.26 0.46 12.45
N SER A 827 -17.31 1.62 13.12
CA SER A 827 -16.30 2.68 13.00
C SER A 827 -14.91 2.17 13.38
N THR A 828 -14.80 1.47 14.51
CA THR A 828 -13.51 0.97 15.01
C THR A 828 -12.91 -0.11 14.10
N PHE A 829 -13.75 -1.00 13.54
CA PHE A 829 -13.28 -1.94 12.52
C PHE A 829 -12.82 -1.25 11.25
N THR A 830 -13.56 -0.25 10.76
CA THR A 830 -13.14 0.52 9.58
C THR A 830 -11.83 1.26 9.81
N MET A 831 -11.66 1.89 10.98
CA MET A 831 -10.39 2.54 11.33
C MET A 831 -9.22 1.55 11.29
N LEU A 832 -9.39 0.34 11.84
CA LEU A 832 -8.32 -0.65 11.88
C LEU A 832 -8.04 -1.26 10.49
N ASN A 833 -9.07 -1.60 9.72
CA ASN A 833 -8.90 -2.16 8.38
C ASN A 833 -8.16 -1.20 7.42
N ASN A 834 -8.18 0.10 7.69
CA ASN A 834 -7.59 1.15 6.85
C ASN A 834 -6.22 1.64 7.33
N VAL A 835 -5.41 0.76 7.96
CA VAL A 835 -4.05 1.14 8.38
C VAL A 835 -3.03 0.04 8.09
N HIS A 836 -2.22 0.23 7.04
CA HIS A 836 -1.01 -0.55 6.77
C HIS A 836 0.17 0.41 6.57
N SER A 837 0.75 0.89 7.67
CA SER A 837 1.79 1.94 7.76
C SER A 837 1.39 3.37 7.36
N ILE A 838 0.18 3.56 6.82
CA ILE A 838 -0.46 4.83 6.50
C ILE A 838 -1.97 4.75 6.79
N PRO A 839 -2.66 5.87 7.10
CA PRO A 839 -4.11 5.91 7.15
C PRO A 839 -4.69 5.93 5.72
N GLU A 840 -5.24 4.81 5.28
CA GLU A 840 -5.81 4.60 3.94
C GLU A 840 -7.28 5.06 3.85
N ASP A 841 -7.78 5.23 2.63
CA ASP A 841 -9.20 5.49 2.35
C ASP A 841 -10.07 4.21 2.46
N CYS A 842 -9.64 3.15 1.76
CA CYS A 842 -10.27 1.82 1.75
C CYS A 842 -9.21 0.72 1.55
N PRO A 843 -9.41 -0.50 2.11
CA PRO A 843 -8.47 -1.61 1.96
C PRO A 843 -8.65 -2.40 0.65
N THR A 844 -9.66 -2.04 -0.15
CA THR A 844 -10.08 -2.81 -1.33
C THR A 844 -9.57 -2.18 -2.62
N PHE A 845 -10.00 -0.95 -2.92
CA PHE A 845 -9.79 -0.34 -4.22
C PHE A 845 -8.48 0.43 -4.27
N GLU A 846 -8.37 1.53 -3.54
CA GLU A 846 -7.32 2.51 -3.78
C GLU A 846 -6.13 2.37 -2.84
N LYS A 847 -6.37 2.01 -1.57
CA LYS A 847 -5.36 1.78 -0.52
C LYS A 847 -4.37 2.93 -0.39
N ASN A 848 -4.88 4.14 -0.58
CA ASN A 848 -4.08 5.35 -0.66
C ASN A 848 -4.25 6.17 0.61
N GLY A 849 -3.17 6.80 1.05
CA GLY A 849 -3.24 7.77 2.14
C GLY A 849 -3.89 9.07 1.70
N TRP A 850 -5.21 9.08 1.45
CA TRP A 850 -5.95 10.29 1.10
C TRP A 850 -5.98 11.28 2.26
N SER A 851 -5.57 12.51 1.98
CA SER A 851 -5.30 13.49 3.03
C SER A 851 -6.57 14.00 3.73
N GLY A 852 -7.64 14.22 2.98
CA GLY A 852 -8.95 14.61 3.51
C GLY A 852 -9.53 13.54 4.44
N ASP A 853 -9.43 12.27 4.05
CA ASP A 853 -9.83 11.12 4.85
C ASP A 853 -9.09 11.08 6.19
N ALA A 854 -7.76 11.02 6.14
CA ALA A 854 -6.92 10.99 7.32
C ALA A 854 -7.19 12.19 8.25
N MET A 855 -7.39 13.39 7.68
CA MET A 855 -7.76 14.58 8.43
C MET A 855 -9.10 14.44 9.15
N LEU A 856 -10.15 14.00 8.45
CA LEU A 856 -11.48 13.85 9.03
C LEU A 856 -11.49 12.78 10.14
N GLY A 857 -10.74 11.69 9.94
CA GLY A 857 -10.62 10.57 10.89
C GLY A 857 -9.62 10.77 12.04
N THR A 858 -8.81 11.84 12.02
CA THR A 858 -7.71 12.02 13.01
C THR A 858 -8.19 11.97 14.47
N GLU A 859 -9.28 12.66 14.79
CA GLU A 859 -9.81 12.67 16.15
C GLU A 859 -10.42 11.31 16.55
N MET A 860 -11.01 10.60 15.60
CA MET A 860 -11.53 9.24 15.79
C MET A 860 -10.40 8.29 16.16
N PHE A 861 -9.29 8.35 15.42
CA PHE A 861 -8.08 7.58 15.70
C PHE A 861 -7.49 7.93 17.07
N LEU A 862 -7.36 9.22 17.39
CA LEU A 862 -6.75 9.66 18.65
C LEU A 862 -7.62 9.35 19.86
N SER A 863 -8.95 9.28 19.70
CA SER A 863 -9.88 8.92 20.77
C SER A 863 -9.92 7.41 21.01
N ASN A 864 -9.78 6.60 19.95
CA ASN A 864 -9.97 5.15 20.04
C ASN A 864 -8.67 4.34 20.11
N PHE A 865 -7.54 4.84 19.61
CA PHE A 865 -6.32 4.06 19.43
C PHE A 865 -5.02 4.83 19.73
N ASN A 866 -3.90 4.12 19.87
CA ASN A 866 -2.54 4.68 20.00
C ASN A 866 -1.92 5.11 18.65
N ALA A 867 -2.68 5.83 17.83
CA ALA A 867 -2.29 6.24 16.48
C ALA A 867 -1.31 7.44 16.42
N GLU A 868 -0.81 7.95 17.55
CA GLU A 868 0.01 9.18 17.59
C GLU A 868 1.28 9.11 16.72
N ASN A 869 2.01 7.99 16.75
CA ASN A 869 3.22 7.84 15.96
C ASN A 869 2.91 7.62 14.46
N LEU A 870 1.79 6.98 14.14
CA LEU A 870 1.29 6.82 12.76
C LEU A 870 0.96 8.18 12.15
N LEU A 871 0.18 9.00 12.85
CA LEU A 871 -0.25 10.31 12.38
C LEU A 871 0.91 11.32 12.34
N ALA A 872 1.89 11.22 13.25
CA ALA A 872 3.11 12.01 13.19
C ALA A 872 3.96 11.65 11.97
N LYS A 873 4.09 10.35 11.67
CA LYS A 873 4.73 9.85 10.44
C LYS A 873 3.99 10.34 9.19
N TYR A 874 2.66 10.24 9.17
CA TYR A 874 1.85 10.68 8.04
C TYR A 874 1.89 12.20 7.82
N SER A 875 2.02 13.00 8.88
CA SER A 875 2.26 14.45 8.77
C SER A 875 3.55 14.77 8.01
N ARG A 876 4.58 13.93 8.18
CA ARG A 876 5.82 14.01 7.41
C ARG A 876 5.63 13.55 5.97
N ASP A 877 4.90 12.46 5.73
CA ASP A 877 4.59 12.01 4.36
C ASP A 877 3.88 13.14 3.57
N LEU A 878 2.96 13.88 4.20
CA LEU A 878 2.30 15.05 3.62
C LEU A 878 3.29 16.18 3.30
N ASP A 879 4.25 16.46 4.18
CA ASP A 879 5.29 17.47 3.92
C ASP A 879 6.17 17.05 2.72
N GLU A 880 6.63 15.80 2.70
CA GLU A 880 7.49 15.24 1.66
C GLU A 880 6.78 15.11 0.30
N SER A 881 5.45 15.08 0.30
CA SER A 881 4.66 15.07 -0.93
C SER A 881 4.69 16.40 -1.70
N ARG A 882 5.08 17.49 -1.04
CA ARG A 882 5.06 18.83 -1.64
C ARG A 882 6.07 18.95 -2.80
N PRO A 883 5.63 19.44 -3.98
CA PRO A 883 6.54 19.69 -5.10
C PRO A 883 7.65 20.68 -4.71
N ASN A 884 8.91 20.24 -4.84
CA ASN A 884 10.11 21.01 -4.49
C ASN A 884 10.06 21.65 -3.08
N GLY A 885 9.31 21.05 -2.14
CA GLY A 885 9.13 21.59 -0.79
C GLY A 885 8.40 22.93 -0.70
N SER A 886 7.75 23.44 -1.76
CA SER A 886 7.15 24.79 -1.80
C SER A 886 5.70 24.85 -2.29
N GLY A 887 5.20 23.79 -2.96
CA GLY A 887 3.81 23.68 -3.40
C GLY A 887 2.82 23.17 -2.33
N PRO A 888 1.56 22.88 -2.73
CA PRO A 888 0.61 22.22 -1.84
C PRO A 888 1.09 20.80 -1.52
N PRO A 889 0.71 20.24 -0.37
CA PRO A 889 0.85 18.79 -0.14
C PRO A 889 0.02 18.03 -1.19
N GLY A 890 0.32 16.74 -1.36
CA GLY A 890 -0.48 15.84 -2.19
C GLY A 890 -1.87 15.61 -1.59
N VAL A 891 -2.85 15.33 -2.46
CA VAL A 891 -4.16 14.79 -2.01
C VAL A 891 -4.03 13.33 -1.53
N ILE A 892 -2.96 12.66 -1.93
CA ILE A 892 -2.51 11.35 -1.45
C ILE A 892 -1.09 11.54 -0.93
N ALA A 893 -0.75 10.90 0.19
CA ALA A 893 0.61 10.83 0.70
C ALA A 893 0.90 9.42 1.26
N PRO A 894 2.10 8.85 1.05
CA PRO A 894 3.11 9.24 0.07
C PRO A 894 2.54 9.31 -1.37
N ASP A 895 3.09 10.19 -2.22
CA ASP A 895 2.62 10.38 -3.60
C ASP A 895 3.67 9.95 -4.64
N SER A 896 3.22 9.34 -5.74
CA SER A 896 4.05 8.98 -6.90
C SER A 896 4.37 10.17 -7.84
N GLY A 897 3.91 11.37 -7.52
CA GLY A 897 3.79 12.51 -8.44
C GLY A 897 2.43 12.61 -9.13
N TRP A 898 1.54 11.62 -8.95
CA TRP A 898 0.15 11.71 -9.43
C TRP A 898 -0.62 12.82 -8.71
N GLY A 899 -1.55 13.47 -9.42
CA GLY A 899 -2.42 14.48 -8.81
C GLY A 899 -1.75 15.79 -8.43
N ALA A 900 -0.50 16.05 -8.86
CA ALA A 900 0.23 17.28 -8.55
C ALA A 900 -0.51 18.59 -8.94
N ASN A 901 -1.43 18.52 -9.91
CA ASN A 901 -2.28 19.63 -10.34
C ASN A 901 -3.64 19.70 -9.63
N ASN A 902 -3.92 18.80 -8.68
CA ASN A 902 -5.20 18.77 -7.97
C ASN A 902 -5.29 19.92 -6.97
N HIS A 903 -6.17 20.89 -7.25
CA HIS A 903 -6.45 22.01 -6.37
C HIS A 903 -7.57 21.65 -5.38
N SER A 904 -7.22 21.15 -4.20
CA SER A 904 -8.21 20.73 -3.20
C SER A 904 -7.83 21.16 -1.77
N PRO A 905 -7.96 22.45 -1.38
CA PRO A 905 -7.63 22.94 -0.04
C PRO A 905 -8.37 22.21 1.08
N THR A 906 -9.55 21.68 0.80
CA THR A 906 -10.34 20.81 1.70
C THR A 906 -9.63 19.50 2.06
N TRP A 907 -8.80 18.95 1.17
CA TRP A 907 -7.96 17.76 1.43
C TRP A 907 -6.56 18.18 1.92
N HIS A 908 -5.95 19.16 1.24
CA HIS A 908 -4.61 19.67 1.56
C HIS A 908 -4.49 20.24 2.97
N SER A 909 -5.60 20.72 3.55
CA SER A 909 -5.66 21.21 4.93
C SER A 909 -5.27 20.17 6.00
N ALA A 910 -5.25 18.87 5.65
CA ALA A 910 -4.71 17.81 6.48
C ALA A 910 -3.32 18.12 7.03
N PHE A 911 -2.47 18.76 6.21
CA PHE A 911 -1.11 19.11 6.59
C PHE A 911 -1.02 20.14 7.73
N ILE A 912 -2.11 20.87 8.00
CA ILE A 912 -2.23 21.78 9.14
C ILE A 912 -2.98 21.11 10.30
N PHE A 913 -4.09 20.42 10.00
CA PHE A 913 -5.00 19.94 11.05
C PHE A 913 -4.51 18.69 11.76
N ILE A 914 -3.82 17.77 11.09
CA ILE A 914 -3.31 16.55 11.73
C ILE A 914 -2.25 16.91 12.80
N PRO A 915 -1.22 17.73 12.52
CA PRO A 915 -0.28 18.18 13.55
C PRO A 915 -0.96 18.94 14.70
N TRP A 916 -1.97 19.78 14.38
CA TRP A 916 -2.73 20.51 15.39
C TRP A 916 -3.48 19.57 16.34
N TRP A 917 -4.16 18.56 15.83
CA TRP A 917 -4.90 17.61 16.65
C TRP A 917 -3.99 16.67 17.45
N LEU A 918 -2.83 16.29 16.91
CA LEU A 918 -1.79 15.59 17.67
C LEU A 918 -1.34 16.41 18.88
N TYR A 919 -1.08 17.71 18.69
CA TYR A 919 -0.79 18.60 19.79
C TYR A 919 -1.95 18.68 20.77
N GLN A 920 -3.19 18.89 20.31
CA GLN A 920 -4.34 19.03 21.21
C GLN A 920 -4.62 17.78 22.04
N TYR A 921 -4.59 16.58 21.45
CA TYR A 921 -4.93 15.33 22.17
C TYR A 921 -3.76 14.72 22.95
N ARG A 922 -2.52 14.91 22.49
CA ARG A 922 -1.33 14.24 23.06
C ARG A 922 -0.28 15.19 23.62
N GLY A 923 -0.41 16.49 23.37
CA GLY A 923 0.57 17.50 23.73
C GLY A 923 1.89 17.36 22.98
N ASP A 924 1.87 16.73 21.80
CA ASP A 924 3.04 16.64 20.93
C ASP A 924 3.30 18.00 20.27
N ARG A 925 4.22 18.76 20.86
CA ARG A 925 4.66 20.05 20.34
C ARG A 925 5.65 19.89 19.17
N ARG A 926 6.40 18.79 19.11
CA ARG A 926 7.50 18.57 18.15
C ARG A 926 6.97 18.56 16.72
N VAL A 927 5.82 17.90 16.49
CA VAL A 927 5.19 17.87 15.15
C VAL A 927 4.82 19.26 14.63
N LEU A 928 4.48 20.21 15.52
CA LEU A 928 4.25 21.59 15.11
C LEU A 928 5.54 22.30 14.75
N GLU A 929 6.61 22.06 15.53
CA GLU A 929 7.93 22.66 15.33
C GLU A 929 8.59 22.18 14.04
N ASP A 930 8.54 20.87 13.79
CA ASP A 930 9.15 20.22 12.62
C ASP A 930 8.54 20.71 11.30
N HIS A 931 7.24 21.03 11.30
CA HIS A 931 6.50 21.37 10.06
C HIS A 931 6.08 22.85 9.96
N TYR A 932 6.40 23.70 10.95
CA TYR A 932 5.87 25.08 11.03
C TYR A 932 6.10 25.89 9.75
N ASP A 933 7.35 25.93 9.27
CA ASP A 933 7.72 26.74 8.11
C ASP A 933 7.06 26.20 6.83
N SER A 934 6.98 24.88 6.66
CA SER A 934 6.26 24.25 5.55
C SER A 934 4.76 24.58 5.60
N MET A 935 4.10 24.43 6.75
CA MET A 935 2.68 24.75 6.93
C MET A 935 2.40 26.23 6.61
N LYS A 936 3.24 27.14 7.14
CA LYS A 936 3.16 28.58 6.85
C LYS A 936 3.28 28.87 5.36
N ASN A 937 4.25 28.24 4.68
CA ASN A 937 4.45 28.40 3.25
C ASN A 937 3.26 27.90 2.43
N TYR A 938 2.64 26.78 2.82
CA TYR A 938 1.45 26.28 2.12
C TYR A 938 0.26 27.22 2.28
N VAL A 939 -0.02 27.71 3.48
CA VAL A 939 -1.15 28.64 3.69
C VAL A 939 -0.93 29.95 2.92
N ALA A 940 0.30 30.46 2.86
CA ALA A 940 0.63 31.61 2.02
C ALA A 940 0.42 31.32 0.52
N PHE A 941 0.81 30.13 0.06
CA PHE A 941 0.58 29.69 -1.31
C PHE A 941 -0.92 29.58 -1.64
N GLU A 942 -1.74 28.99 -0.76
CA GLU A 942 -3.19 28.88 -0.94
C GLU A 942 -3.86 30.25 -1.02
N LEU A 943 -3.46 31.18 -0.14
CA LEU A 943 -3.94 32.55 -0.17
C LEU A 943 -3.59 33.25 -1.49
N ALA A 944 -2.35 33.11 -1.95
CA ALA A 944 -1.89 33.75 -3.18
C ALA A 944 -2.68 33.29 -4.43
N ARG A 945 -3.18 32.05 -4.42
CA ARG A 945 -4.01 31.50 -5.50
C ARG A 945 -5.53 31.64 -5.28
N SER A 946 -5.96 32.31 -4.21
CA SER A 946 -7.38 32.51 -3.85
C SER A 946 -7.81 33.97 -4.10
N PRO A 947 -8.19 34.35 -5.33
CA PRO A 947 -8.50 35.75 -5.66
C PRO A 947 -9.65 36.27 -4.79
N ASN A 948 -9.56 37.53 -4.35
CA ASN A 948 -10.52 38.18 -3.47
C ASN A 948 -10.75 37.45 -2.13
N ASN A 949 -9.79 36.63 -1.68
CA ASN A 949 -9.90 35.79 -0.48
C ASN A 949 -10.99 34.70 -0.58
N ILE A 950 -11.38 34.31 -1.79
CA ILE A 950 -12.32 33.21 -2.06
C ILE A 950 -11.54 32.08 -2.72
N ALA A 951 -11.51 30.92 -2.07
CA ALA A 951 -10.85 29.73 -2.57
C ALA A 951 -11.80 28.87 -3.42
N SER A 952 -11.25 27.91 -4.15
CA SER A 952 -11.97 26.87 -4.89
C SER A 952 -11.38 25.50 -4.56
N THR A 953 -12.14 24.43 -4.84
CA THR A 953 -11.68 23.05 -4.64
C THR A 953 -12.17 22.13 -5.75
N GLY A 954 -11.39 21.10 -6.07
CA GLY A 954 -11.78 19.97 -6.90
C GLY A 954 -12.50 18.86 -6.13
N LEU A 955 -12.31 18.80 -4.81
CA LEU A 955 -12.96 17.85 -3.90
C LEU A 955 -13.75 18.64 -2.84
N GLY A 956 -15.06 18.67 -2.95
CA GLY A 956 -15.98 19.38 -2.05
C GLY A 956 -16.53 18.47 -0.96
N ASP A 957 -17.83 18.61 -0.66
CA ASP A 957 -18.52 17.70 0.24
C ASP A 957 -18.80 16.34 -0.44
N TRP A 958 -17.73 15.62 -0.74
CA TRP A 958 -17.70 14.39 -1.53
C TRP A 958 -18.78 13.39 -1.08
N VAL A 959 -19.43 12.74 -2.03
CA VAL A 959 -20.38 11.62 -1.84
C VAL A 959 -21.61 11.92 -0.96
N THR A 960 -22.30 13.02 -1.23
CA THR A 960 -23.64 13.27 -0.64
C THR A 960 -24.66 12.24 -1.17
N PRO A 961 -25.80 12.02 -0.48
CA PRO A 961 -26.77 11.00 -0.88
C PRO A 961 -27.32 11.09 -2.32
N GLU A 962 -27.24 12.26 -2.96
CA GLU A 962 -27.74 12.49 -4.32
C GLU A 962 -26.70 12.25 -5.42
N THR A 963 -25.44 12.02 -5.04
CA THR A 963 -24.34 11.78 -5.97
C THR A 963 -24.31 10.32 -6.44
N SER A 964 -23.44 10.05 -7.42
CA SER A 964 -23.19 8.69 -7.86
C SER A 964 -22.57 7.87 -6.73
N PRO A 965 -23.03 6.62 -6.49
CA PRO A 965 -22.36 5.69 -5.56
C PRO A 965 -20.91 5.35 -5.94
N ALA A 966 -20.47 5.72 -7.15
CA ALA A 966 -19.09 5.58 -7.62
C ALA A 966 -18.18 6.78 -7.25
N GLY A 967 -18.70 7.81 -6.57
CA GLY A 967 -17.94 9.00 -6.19
C GLY A 967 -18.34 10.26 -6.97
N GLY A 968 -18.29 11.41 -6.31
CA GLY A 968 -18.52 12.70 -6.96
C GLY A 968 -18.78 13.85 -5.99
N ASN A 969 -18.69 15.08 -6.52
CA ASN A 969 -19.12 16.28 -5.81
C ASN A 969 -20.63 16.47 -5.94
N PRO A 970 -21.29 17.00 -4.90
CA PRO A 970 -22.68 17.42 -4.99
C PRO A 970 -22.88 18.63 -5.91
N PRO A 971 -24.12 18.91 -6.34
CA PRO A 971 -24.48 20.11 -7.08
C PRO A 971 -24.50 21.36 -6.15
N GLU A 972 -23.32 21.77 -5.70
CA GLU A 972 -23.12 22.91 -4.80
C GLU A 972 -21.95 23.79 -5.25
N ASP A 973 -21.94 25.04 -4.79
CA ASP A 973 -20.82 25.96 -5.00
C ASP A 973 -19.59 25.55 -4.17
N LEU A 974 -18.67 24.82 -4.81
CA LEU A 974 -17.42 24.33 -4.22
C LEU A 974 -16.54 25.41 -3.58
N ARG A 975 -16.76 26.70 -3.90
CA ARG A 975 -16.04 27.80 -3.26
C ARG A 975 -16.42 28.00 -1.80
N VAL A 976 -17.62 27.57 -1.38
CA VAL A 976 -18.06 27.69 0.01
C VAL A 976 -17.19 26.83 0.91
N SER A 977 -17.12 25.52 0.65
CA SER A 977 -16.29 24.60 1.45
C SER A 977 -14.80 24.95 1.35
N ALA A 978 -14.29 25.24 0.15
CA ALA A 978 -12.90 25.65 -0.04
C ALA A 978 -12.52 26.88 0.79
N THR A 979 -13.35 27.93 0.77
CA THR A 979 -13.07 29.17 1.50
C THR A 979 -13.21 28.99 3.01
N ALA A 980 -14.16 28.15 3.44
CA ALA A 980 -14.30 27.81 4.85
C ALA A 980 -13.06 27.08 5.40
N TYR A 981 -12.52 26.13 4.65
CA TYR A 981 -11.29 25.44 5.02
C TYR A 981 -10.06 26.36 4.97
N LEU A 982 -9.98 27.29 4.02
CA LEU A 982 -8.94 28.33 4.03
C LEU A 982 -8.99 29.20 5.29
N TYR A 983 -10.17 29.63 5.70
CA TYR A 983 -10.36 30.37 6.96
C TYR A 983 -9.90 29.54 8.17
N GLN A 984 -10.27 28.26 8.21
CA GLN A 984 -9.91 27.38 9.31
C GLN A 984 -8.39 27.13 9.36
N MET A 985 -7.73 26.93 8.22
CA MET A 985 -6.26 26.84 8.16
C MET A 985 -5.58 28.08 8.75
N LEU A 986 -6.06 29.28 8.43
CA LEU A 986 -5.50 30.53 8.97
C LEU A 986 -5.72 30.65 10.48
N THR A 987 -6.91 30.28 10.96
CA THR A 987 -7.22 30.30 12.38
C THR A 987 -6.37 29.29 13.15
N THR A 988 -6.20 28.08 12.62
CA THR A 988 -5.29 27.08 13.21
C THR A 988 -3.84 27.53 13.17
N MET A 989 -3.36 28.12 12.08
CA MET A 989 -1.99 28.65 12.01
C MET A 989 -1.74 29.81 12.97
N ASN A 990 -2.74 30.66 13.24
CA ASN A 990 -2.67 31.64 14.32
C ASN A 990 -2.45 30.96 15.68
N GLN A 991 -3.18 29.89 15.97
CA GLN A 991 -3.03 29.13 17.21
C GLN A 991 -1.66 28.43 17.29
N VAL A 992 -1.21 27.78 16.21
CA VAL A 992 0.12 27.16 16.12
C VAL A 992 1.21 28.20 16.35
N ALA A 993 1.17 29.34 15.65
CA ALA A 993 2.11 30.43 15.83
C ALA A 993 2.13 30.94 17.27
N THR A 994 0.96 31.06 17.92
CA THR A 994 0.86 31.42 19.35
C THR A 994 1.56 30.40 20.24
N VAL A 995 1.27 29.10 20.06
CA VAL A 995 1.92 28.01 20.81
C VAL A 995 3.44 28.05 20.62
N LEU A 996 3.91 28.32 19.41
CA LEU A 996 5.34 28.39 19.07
C LEU A 996 6.00 29.74 19.35
N ASN A 997 5.32 30.66 20.04
CA ASN A 997 5.80 32.00 20.39
C ASN A 997 6.20 32.86 19.17
N LYS A 998 5.48 32.73 18.06
CA LYS A 998 5.66 33.48 16.80
C LYS A 998 4.63 34.61 16.68
N ALA A 999 4.67 35.57 17.59
CA ALA A 999 3.62 36.60 17.75
C ALA A 999 3.33 37.42 16.48
N SER A 1000 4.36 37.74 15.67
CA SER A 1000 4.17 38.47 14.40
C SER A 1000 3.34 37.65 13.41
N ASP A 1001 3.66 36.36 13.26
CA ASP A 1001 2.94 35.47 12.34
C ASP A 1001 1.50 35.26 12.81
N ALA A 1002 1.29 35.08 14.13
CA ALA A 1002 -0.04 34.97 14.73
C ALA A 1002 -0.94 36.16 14.36
N SER A 1003 -0.41 37.39 14.47
CA SER A 1003 -1.10 38.62 14.07
C SER A 1003 -1.42 38.66 12.56
N THR A 1004 -0.47 38.24 11.73
CA THR A 1004 -0.68 38.14 10.27
C THR A 1004 -1.79 37.15 9.92
N PHE A 1005 -1.75 35.94 10.46
CA PHE A 1005 -2.78 34.93 10.23
C PHE A 1005 -4.16 35.38 10.73
N SER A 1006 -4.23 36.02 11.90
CA SER A 1006 -5.48 36.60 12.42
C SER A 1006 -6.07 37.66 11.48
N SER A 1007 -5.23 38.52 10.92
CA SER A 1007 -5.64 39.57 9.98
C SER A 1007 -6.15 38.97 8.66
N GLN A 1008 -5.43 37.97 8.12
CA GLN A 1008 -5.82 37.25 6.91
C GLN A 1008 -7.13 36.47 7.11
N ALA A 1009 -7.29 35.78 8.24
CA ALA A 1009 -8.53 35.08 8.58
C ALA A 1009 -9.72 36.05 8.62
N THR A 1010 -9.53 37.24 9.19
CA THR A 1010 -10.56 38.30 9.20
C THR A 1010 -10.97 38.70 7.78
N ASN A 1011 -10.00 38.88 6.88
CA ASN A 1011 -10.27 39.22 5.48
C ASN A 1011 -11.04 38.12 4.74
N VAL A 1012 -10.64 36.86 4.91
CA VAL A 1012 -11.34 35.69 4.33
C VAL A 1012 -12.77 35.60 4.87
N ARG A 1013 -12.97 35.73 6.19
CA ARG A 1013 -14.31 35.69 6.80
C ARG A 1013 -15.22 36.81 6.27
N ASN A 1014 -14.69 38.01 6.10
CA ASN A 1014 -15.46 39.13 5.58
C ASN A 1014 -15.86 38.88 4.12
N ALA A 1015 -14.93 38.41 3.28
CA ALA A 1015 -15.22 38.05 1.89
C ALA A 1015 -16.25 36.90 1.79
N PHE A 1016 -16.10 35.87 2.61
CA PHE A 1016 -17.02 34.73 2.70
C PHE A 1016 -18.45 35.18 3.02
N ASN A 1017 -18.62 35.97 4.09
CA ASN A 1017 -19.94 36.49 4.47
C ASN A 1017 -20.52 37.46 3.45
N GLN A 1018 -19.69 38.28 2.81
CA GLN A 1018 -20.16 39.18 1.76
C GLN A 1018 -20.72 38.41 0.55
N LEU A 1019 -20.09 37.30 0.19
CA LEU A 1019 -20.44 36.54 -1.01
C LEU A 1019 -21.56 35.53 -0.77
N PHE A 1020 -21.52 34.78 0.34
CA PHE A 1020 -22.36 33.59 0.53
C PHE A 1020 -23.48 33.76 1.56
N LEU A 1021 -23.40 34.70 2.50
CA LEU A 1021 -24.48 34.91 3.47
C LEU A 1021 -25.67 35.63 2.81
N ASN A 1022 -26.78 34.93 2.64
CA ASN A 1022 -27.99 35.52 2.08
C ASN A 1022 -28.68 36.43 3.12
N LYS A 1023 -28.81 37.72 2.82
CA LYS A 1023 -29.45 38.69 3.74
C LYS A 1023 -30.96 38.49 3.90
N GLY A 1024 -31.62 37.86 2.94
CA GLY A 1024 -33.07 37.62 2.99
C GLY A 1024 -33.42 36.42 3.87
N THR A 1025 -32.69 35.31 3.72
CA THR A 1025 -32.97 34.08 4.49
C THR A 1025 -32.15 33.95 5.77
N GLY A 1026 -31.01 34.64 5.87
CA GLY A 1026 -30.14 34.61 7.04
C GLY A 1026 -29.20 33.39 7.12
N TYR A 1027 -29.12 32.60 6.06
CA TYR A 1027 -28.25 31.42 5.94
C TYR A 1027 -27.39 31.46 4.67
N TYR A 1028 -26.43 30.55 4.55
CA TYR A 1028 -25.44 30.53 3.47
C TYR A 1028 -25.96 29.83 2.22
N VAL A 1029 -25.75 30.44 1.07
CA VAL A 1029 -26.11 29.94 -0.26
C VAL A 1029 -24.97 30.16 -1.24
N GLY A 1030 -24.75 29.19 -2.11
CA GLY A 1030 -23.79 29.21 -3.20
C GLY A 1030 -24.45 29.48 -4.55
N SER A 1031 -23.64 29.84 -5.54
CA SER A 1031 -24.08 29.95 -6.93
C SER A 1031 -24.20 28.57 -7.57
N GLY A 1032 -25.40 28.21 -8.03
CA GLY A 1032 -25.64 26.91 -8.69
C GLY A 1032 -26.07 25.79 -7.75
N ASP A 1033 -26.30 26.10 -6.47
CA ASP A 1033 -26.81 25.15 -5.49
C ASP A 1033 -28.17 24.58 -5.91
N SER A 1034 -28.30 23.25 -5.81
CA SER A 1034 -29.60 22.58 -5.90
C SER A 1034 -30.25 22.53 -4.51
N GLY A 1035 -31.09 23.54 -4.22
CA GLY A 1035 -31.81 23.65 -2.95
C GLY A 1035 -30.92 24.01 -1.76
N TYR A 1036 -31.38 23.69 -0.54
CA TYR A 1036 -30.64 23.96 0.68
C TYR A 1036 -29.49 22.97 0.87
N ARG A 1037 -28.28 23.48 1.13
CA ARG A 1037 -27.06 22.71 1.40
C ARG A 1037 -26.74 22.73 2.90
N GLN A 1038 -26.90 21.60 3.60
CA GLN A 1038 -26.56 21.53 5.03
C GLN A 1038 -25.09 21.87 5.26
N THR A 1039 -24.18 21.37 4.42
CA THR A 1039 -22.74 21.53 4.58
C THR A 1039 -22.27 22.98 4.54
N HIS A 1040 -22.85 23.83 3.68
CA HIS A 1040 -22.53 25.27 3.65
C HIS A 1040 -22.75 25.93 5.01
N ASN A 1041 -23.86 25.58 5.65
CA ASN A 1041 -24.30 26.16 6.91
C ASN A 1041 -23.59 25.53 8.11
N LEU A 1042 -23.32 24.21 8.04
CA LEU A 1042 -22.53 23.48 9.02
C LEU A 1042 -21.10 24.00 9.11
N LEU A 1043 -20.39 24.12 7.98
CA LEU A 1043 -19.02 24.64 7.97
C LEU A 1043 -18.95 26.09 8.47
N ALA A 1044 -19.96 26.91 8.14
CA ALA A 1044 -20.01 28.28 8.62
C ALA A 1044 -20.10 28.38 10.15
N LEU A 1045 -20.90 27.52 10.79
CA LEU A 1045 -20.99 27.46 12.25
C LEU A 1045 -19.76 26.81 12.87
N ALA A 1046 -19.38 25.62 12.40
CA ALA A 1046 -18.28 24.83 12.96
C ALA A 1046 -16.94 25.58 12.95
N PHE A 1047 -16.69 26.39 11.92
CA PHE A 1047 -15.47 27.20 11.81
C PHE A 1047 -15.64 28.62 12.34
N GLY A 1048 -16.79 29.02 12.88
CA GLY A 1048 -16.96 30.37 13.44
C GLY A 1048 -16.95 31.51 12.41
N LEU A 1049 -17.40 31.23 11.17
CA LEU A 1049 -17.52 32.22 10.09
C LEU A 1049 -18.74 33.14 10.28
N VAL A 1050 -19.76 32.69 11.01
CA VAL A 1050 -21.01 33.43 11.19
C VAL A 1050 -20.79 34.75 11.94
N PRO A 1051 -21.31 35.89 11.46
CA PRO A 1051 -20.86 37.20 11.93
C PRO A 1051 -21.27 37.56 13.37
N ASN A 1052 -22.33 36.95 13.91
CA ASN A 1052 -22.83 37.22 15.26
C ASN A 1052 -23.77 36.11 15.74
N ALA A 1053 -24.09 36.11 17.04
CA ALA A 1053 -24.92 35.10 17.69
C ALA A 1053 -26.36 35.02 17.14
N THR A 1054 -26.96 36.15 16.74
CA THR A 1054 -28.31 36.16 16.16
C THR A 1054 -28.34 35.44 14.82
N THR A 1055 -27.39 35.74 13.94
CA THR A 1055 -27.25 35.02 12.67
C THR A 1055 -26.88 33.56 12.90
N ALA A 1056 -26.01 33.25 13.87
CA ALA A 1056 -25.65 31.86 14.21
C ALA A 1056 -26.88 31.06 14.64
N LYS A 1057 -27.77 31.65 15.42
CA LYS A 1057 -29.04 31.01 15.78
C LYS A 1057 -29.90 30.72 14.55
N VAL A 1058 -30.06 31.69 13.65
CA VAL A 1058 -30.85 31.50 12.41
C VAL A 1058 -30.25 30.38 11.54
N VAL A 1059 -28.93 30.36 11.37
CA VAL A 1059 -28.23 29.30 10.62
C VAL A 1059 -28.47 27.94 11.28
N ALA A 1060 -28.29 27.82 12.60
CA ALA A 1060 -28.50 26.56 13.31
C ALA A 1060 -29.96 26.07 13.24
N ASP A 1061 -30.91 26.97 13.45
CA ASP A 1061 -32.35 26.69 13.32
C ASP A 1061 -32.69 26.22 11.89
N SER A 1062 -32.06 26.82 10.86
CA SER A 1062 -32.29 26.42 9.46
C SER A 1062 -31.77 25.01 9.16
N ILE A 1063 -30.64 24.60 9.75
CA ILE A 1063 -30.10 23.24 9.59
C ILE A 1063 -31.03 22.24 10.25
N ALA A 1064 -31.46 22.50 11.49
CA ALA A 1064 -32.39 21.64 12.20
C ALA A 1064 -33.74 21.53 11.48
N GLN A 1065 -34.26 22.65 10.96
CA GLN A 1065 -35.48 22.67 10.17
C GLN A 1065 -35.34 21.87 8.87
N ASP A 1066 -34.21 21.99 8.15
CA ASP A 1066 -33.98 21.20 6.93
C ASP A 1066 -33.94 19.69 7.24
N VAL A 1067 -33.22 19.27 8.29
CA VAL A 1067 -33.21 17.87 8.76
C VAL A 1067 -34.63 17.37 9.03
N VAL A 1068 -35.43 18.12 9.79
CA VAL A 1068 -36.83 17.74 10.09
C VAL A 1068 -37.69 17.71 8.83
N SER A 1069 -37.54 18.68 7.92
CA SER A 1069 -38.29 18.75 6.66
C SER A 1069 -37.98 17.59 5.71
N ARG A 1070 -36.80 16.99 5.85
CA ARG A 1070 -36.37 15.78 5.14
C ARG A 1070 -36.75 14.50 5.90
N ASN A 1071 -37.74 14.55 6.79
CA ASN A 1071 -38.13 13.43 7.65
C ASN A 1071 -36.96 12.90 8.50
N THR A 1072 -36.18 13.80 9.10
CA THR A 1072 -35.01 13.47 9.92
C THR A 1072 -33.91 12.77 9.13
N HIS A 1073 -33.50 13.37 8.01
CA HIS A 1073 -32.38 12.90 7.19
C HIS A 1073 -31.36 14.01 6.92
N LEU A 1074 -30.12 13.58 6.77
CA LEU A 1074 -29.00 14.41 6.34
C LEU A 1074 -28.93 14.49 4.81
N ASN A 1075 -28.26 15.51 4.28
CA ASN A 1075 -27.82 15.58 2.88
C ASN A 1075 -26.32 15.84 2.74
N THR A 1076 -25.55 15.49 3.75
CA THR A 1076 -24.11 15.74 3.85
C THR A 1076 -23.27 14.61 3.24
N GLY A 1077 -22.11 15.01 2.70
CA GLY A 1077 -21.03 14.14 2.27
C GLY A 1077 -19.90 14.10 3.30
N ALA A 1078 -18.67 13.87 2.85
CA ALA A 1078 -17.50 13.70 3.71
C ALA A 1078 -17.26 14.87 4.69
N LEU A 1079 -17.40 16.11 4.23
CA LEU A 1079 -17.07 17.30 5.03
C LEU A 1079 -18.19 17.63 6.00
N GLY A 1080 -19.44 17.65 5.54
CA GLY A 1080 -20.60 18.02 6.35
C GLY A 1080 -20.91 17.01 7.45
N THR A 1081 -20.72 15.72 7.17
CA THR A 1081 -21.05 14.63 8.09
C THR A 1081 -20.27 14.71 9.39
N LYS A 1082 -19.01 15.18 9.35
CA LYS A 1082 -18.19 15.40 10.55
C LYS A 1082 -18.80 16.41 11.53
N TYR A 1083 -19.59 17.36 11.04
CA TYR A 1083 -20.05 18.50 11.85
C TYR A 1083 -21.54 18.48 12.15
N ILE A 1084 -22.37 17.68 11.46
CA ILE A 1084 -23.83 17.76 11.60
C ILE A 1084 -24.32 17.47 13.02
N LEU A 1085 -23.86 16.40 13.66
CA LEU A 1085 -24.30 16.05 15.02
C LEU A 1085 -23.70 17.00 16.09
N PRO A 1086 -22.40 17.34 16.06
CA PRO A 1086 -21.83 18.34 16.96
C PRO A 1086 -22.55 19.69 16.88
N VAL A 1087 -22.70 20.27 15.68
CA VAL A 1087 -23.32 21.59 15.50
C VAL A 1087 -24.77 21.60 15.98
N LEU A 1088 -25.58 20.58 15.65
CA LEU A 1088 -26.95 20.51 16.16
C LEU A 1088 -26.96 20.45 17.70
N SER A 1089 -26.05 19.69 18.32
CA SER A 1089 -25.99 19.53 19.77
C SER A 1089 -25.55 20.81 20.49
N GLU A 1090 -24.55 21.50 19.95
CA GLU A 1090 -23.99 22.73 20.52
C GLU A 1090 -24.94 23.93 20.40
N HIS A 1091 -25.81 23.92 19.38
CA HIS A 1091 -26.71 25.04 19.08
C HIS A 1091 -28.17 24.81 19.50
N GLY A 1092 -28.40 23.94 20.50
CA GLY A 1092 -29.71 23.78 21.15
C GLY A 1092 -30.69 22.86 20.42
N HIS A 1093 -30.21 22.07 19.46
CA HIS A 1093 -30.99 21.11 18.66
C HIS A 1093 -30.54 19.66 18.94
N ALA A 1094 -30.17 19.37 20.20
CA ALA A 1094 -29.71 18.04 20.61
C ALA A 1094 -30.73 16.94 20.28
N ASP A 1095 -32.02 17.15 20.54
CA ASP A 1095 -33.06 16.15 20.20
C ASP A 1095 -33.08 15.83 18.70
N THR A 1096 -32.85 16.83 17.83
CA THR A 1096 -32.72 16.62 16.38
C THR A 1096 -31.46 15.82 16.03
N ALA A 1097 -30.33 16.10 16.68
CA ALA A 1097 -29.09 15.34 16.48
C ALA A 1097 -29.26 13.87 16.87
N PHE A 1098 -29.88 13.60 18.03
CA PHE A 1098 -30.16 12.25 18.49
C PHE A 1098 -31.16 11.52 17.59
N ALA A 1099 -32.24 12.20 17.17
CA ALA A 1099 -33.19 11.62 16.23
C ALA A 1099 -32.54 11.26 14.89
N LEU A 1100 -31.62 12.10 14.40
CA LEU A 1100 -30.86 11.86 13.17
C LEU A 1100 -29.88 10.68 13.31
N SER A 1101 -29.15 10.58 14.42
CA SER A 1101 -28.15 9.51 14.61
C SER A 1101 -28.75 8.11 14.72
N GLN A 1102 -30.03 8.00 15.06
CA GLN A 1102 -30.77 6.75 15.13
C GLN A 1102 -31.75 6.52 13.96
N GLN A 1103 -31.75 7.39 12.94
CA GLN A 1103 -32.55 7.21 11.73
C GLN A 1103 -32.14 5.89 11.05
N THR A 1104 -33.13 5.17 10.49
CA THR A 1104 -32.93 3.85 9.86
C THR A 1104 -33.35 3.78 8.40
N THR A 1105 -34.01 4.82 7.86
CA THR A 1105 -34.30 4.91 6.43
C THR A 1105 -33.20 5.64 5.66
N PHE A 1106 -33.11 5.40 4.36
CA PHE A 1106 -32.10 6.03 3.50
C PHE A 1106 -32.34 7.54 3.37
N PRO A 1107 -31.30 8.39 3.45
CA PRO A 1107 -29.90 8.08 3.81
C PRO A 1107 -29.64 8.19 5.33
N SER A 1108 -29.06 7.15 5.94
CA SER A 1108 -28.65 7.19 7.36
C SER A 1108 -27.66 6.08 7.70
N TRP A 1109 -26.97 6.22 8.84
CA TRP A 1109 -26.14 5.14 9.39
C TRP A 1109 -26.98 3.92 9.82
N GLY A 1110 -28.17 4.14 10.38
CA GLY A 1110 -29.06 3.04 10.74
C GLY A 1110 -29.57 2.27 9.52
N PHE A 1111 -29.71 2.92 8.37
CA PHE A 1111 -30.00 2.24 7.10
C PHE A 1111 -28.90 1.26 6.71
N TRP A 1112 -27.63 1.61 6.89
CA TRP A 1112 -26.51 0.68 6.67
C TRP A 1112 -26.58 -0.54 7.58
N ILE A 1113 -26.76 -0.32 8.90
CA ILE A 1113 -26.87 -1.42 9.87
C ILE A 1113 -28.08 -2.32 9.57
N ALA A 1114 -29.21 -1.74 9.19
CA ALA A 1114 -30.40 -2.50 8.77
C ALA A 1114 -30.15 -3.34 7.50
N ASN A 1115 -29.15 -2.99 6.69
CA ASN A 1115 -28.73 -3.70 5.49
C ASN A 1115 -27.39 -4.44 5.66
N GLY A 1116 -27.05 -4.81 6.91
CA GLY A 1116 -25.95 -5.73 7.20
C GLY A 1116 -24.56 -5.10 7.28
N ALA A 1117 -24.45 -3.78 7.32
CA ALA A 1117 -23.17 -3.11 7.53
C ALA A 1117 -22.55 -3.49 8.88
N ASN A 1118 -21.25 -3.76 8.85
CA ASN A 1118 -20.41 -4.07 10.01
C ASN A 1118 -19.10 -3.24 10.00
N THR A 1119 -19.02 -2.31 9.06
CA THR A 1119 -17.99 -1.33 8.74
C THR A 1119 -18.71 -0.10 8.16
N MET A 1120 -18.03 1.04 8.07
CA MET A 1120 -18.55 2.26 7.45
C MET A 1120 -18.36 2.22 5.94
N TRP A 1121 -19.29 2.80 5.17
CA TRP A 1121 -19.28 2.71 3.70
C TRP A 1121 -18.88 4.02 3.07
N GLU A 1122 -18.37 3.94 1.83
CA GLU A 1122 -17.94 5.11 1.06
C GLU A 1122 -19.12 6.01 0.66
N HIS A 1123 -20.30 5.43 0.41
CA HIS A 1123 -21.49 6.18 0.00
C HIS A 1123 -22.72 5.72 0.81
N TRP A 1124 -23.71 6.60 0.94
CA TRP A 1124 -24.96 6.32 1.66
C TRP A 1124 -25.84 5.23 1.04
N ALA A 1125 -25.62 4.87 -0.23
CA ALA A 1125 -26.43 3.94 -1.00
C ALA A 1125 -25.93 2.50 -0.84
N LEU A 1126 -26.77 1.49 -1.09
CA LEU A 1126 -26.40 0.07 -0.96
C LEU A 1126 -25.35 -0.36 -2.00
N GLU A 1127 -25.33 0.38 -3.12
CA GLU A 1127 -24.43 0.25 -4.26
C GLU A 1127 -23.06 0.88 -4.01
N ALA A 1128 -22.80 1.43 -2.81
CA ALA A 1128 -21.50 2.00 -2.43
C ALA A 1128 -20.35 1.11 -2.93
N ARG A 1129 -19.40 1.75 -3.61
CA ARG A 1129 -18.25 1.06 -4.23
C ARG A 1129 -17.47 0.30 -3.16
N SER A 1130 -16.90 1.00 -2.19
CA SER A 1130 -16.32 0.43 -0.97
C SER A 1130 -17.35 0.34 0.17
N ARG A 1131 -17.35 -0.81 0.86
CA ARG A 1131 -18.05 -1.04 2.13
C ARG A 1131 -17.13 -0.92 3.34
N ASP A 1132 -15.97 -0.30 3.18
CA ASP A 1132 -15.03 -0.05 4.28
C ASP A 1132 -14.27 1.25 4.06
N HIS A 1133 -14.85 2.37 4.51
CA HIS A 1133 -14.36 3.73 4.26
C HIS A 1133 -14.68 4.67 5.42
N LEU A 1134 -13.72 5.53 5.79
CA LEU A 1134 -13.73 6.22 7.08
C LEU A 1134 -14.53 7.54 7.16
N PHE A 1135 -14.58 8.38 6.11
CA PHE A 1135 -15.02 9.79 6.28
C PHE A 1135 -16.49 9.98 6.67
N LEU A 1136 -17.39 9.03 6.33
CA LEU A 1136 -18.80 9.07 6.77
C LEU A 1136 -18.99 8.48 8.16
N GLY A 1137 -17.97 7.84 8.74
CA GLY A 1137 -17.95 7.31 10.11
C GLY A 1137 -17.69 8.36 11.19
N THR A 1138 -17.58 9.65 10.83
CA THR A 1138 -17.16 10.75 11.71
C THR A 1138 -18.14 11.11 12.84
N PHE A 1139 -19.30 10.46 12.93
CA PHE A 1139 -20.19 10.57 14.11
C PHE A 1139 -19.52 10.05 15.39
N GLU A 1140 -18.45 9.26 15.28
CA GLU A 1140 -17.66 8.73 16.38
C GLU A 1140 -17.18 9.82 17.36
N ASP A 1141 -16.74 10.98 16.84
CA ASP A 1141 -16.31 12.13 17.66
C ASP A 1141 -17.45 12.61 18.58
N TRP A 1142 -18.70 12.55 18.08
CA TRP A 1142 -19.88 13.03 18.79
C TRP A 1142 -20.28 12.11 19.96
N LEU A 1143 -20.02 10.81 19.85
CA LEU A 1143 -20.25 9.85 20.94
C LEU A 1143 -19.43 10.22 22.19
N TYR A 1144 -18.15 10.54 22.00
CA TYR A 1144 -17.29 10.95 23.13
C TYR A 1144 -17.64 12.36 23.61
N LYS A 1145 -17.68 13.34 22.68
CA LYS A 1145 -17.75 14.76 23.04
C LYS A 1145 -19.09 15.23 23.59
N HIS A 1146 -20.19 14.69 23.09
CA HIS A 1146 -21.53 15.18 23.44
C HIS A 1146 -22.35 14.12 24.18
N MET A 1147 -22.31 12.87 23.72
CA MET A 1147 -23.13 11.83 24.34
C MET A 1147 -22.55 11.37 25.69
N ALA A 1148 -21.26 11.01 25.74
CA ALA A 1148 -20.56 10.79 27.00
C ALA A 1148 -20.18 12.13 27.66
N GLY A 1149 -19.97 13.18 26.87
CA GLY A 1149 -19.73 14.53 27.36
C GLY A 1149 -18.25 14.84 27.64
N ILE A 1150 -17.30 14.06 27.14
CA ILE A 1150 -15.86 14.25 27.34
C ILE A 1150 -15.35 15.33 26.37
N GLN A 1151 -15.12 16.54 26.87
CA GLN A 1151 -14.65 17.67 26.07
C GLN A 1151 -13.35 18.23 26.63
N SER A 1152 -12.26 18.14 25.88
CA SER A 1152 -11.01 18.79 26.29
C SER A 1152 -11.13 20.30 26.17
N THR A 1153 -10.70 21.04 27.21
CA THR A 1153 -10.61 22.51 27.17
C THR A 1153 -9.17 23.02 27.19
N SER A 1154 -8.21 22.10 27.20
CA SER A 1154 -6.78 22.39 27.12
C SER A 1154 -6.04 21.31 26.35
N VAL A 1155 -4.74 21.54 26.14
CA VAL A 1155 -3.85 20.53 25.57
C VAL A 1155 -3.84 19.26 26.43
N ALA A 1156 -3.73 18.11 25.77
CA ALA A 1156 -3.54 16.78 26.37
C ALA A 1156 -4.57 16.38 27.44
N PHE A 1157 -5.76 16.98 27.41
CA PHE A 1157 -6.81 16.77 28.42
C PHE A 1157 -6.40 17.17 29.85
N GLU A 1158 -5.44 18.08 30.03
CA GLU A 1158 -5.09 18.61 31.37
C GLU A 1158 -6.30 19.22 32.09
N LYS A 1159 -7.20 19.84 31.33
CA LYS A 1159 -8.50 20.33 31.76
C LYS A 1159 -9.59 19.79 30.85
N VAL A 1160 -10.64 19.25 31.45
CA VAL A 1160 -11.77 18.66 30.72
C VAL A 1160 -13.09 19.21 31.25
N ASN A 1161 -14.04 19.41 30.35
CA ASN A 1161 -15.45 19.52 30.70
C ASN A 1161 -16.07 18.14 30.53
N ILE A 1162 -16.86 17.73 31.52
CA ILE A 1162 -17.69 16.52 31.49
C ILE A 1162 -19.14 16.99 31.53
N ALA A 1163 -19.76 17.09 30.36
CA ALA A 1163 -21.12 17.60 30.21
C ALA A 1163 -21.94 16.70 29.27
N PRO A 1164 -22.47 15.58 29.77
CA PRO A 1164 -23.31 14.69 28.97
C PRO A 1164 -24.56 15.42 28.47
N VAL A 1165 -24.86 15.29 27.17
CA VAL A 1165 -26.10 15.78 26.58
C VAL A 1165 -27.20 14.75 26.78
N LEU A 1166 -28.13 15.05 27.69
CA LEU A 1166 -29.18 14.13 28.10
C LEU A 1166 -30.48 14.43 27.33
N THR A 1167 -30.90 13.47 26.51
CA THR A 1167 -32.16 13.54 25.75
C THR A 1167 -33.11 12.42 26.18
N GLY A 1168 -34.33 12.40 25.62
CA GLY A 1168 -35.27 11.29 25.80
C GLY A 1168 -34.85 9.97 25.14
N PHE A 1169 -33.77 9.96 24.34
CA PHE A 1169 -33.42 8.84 23.45
C PHE A 1169 -32.52 7.77 24.07
N LEU A 1170 -31.84 8.05 25.17
CA LEU A 1170 -30.90 7.13 25.83
C LEU A 1170 -31.12 7.11 27.32
N ASP A 1171 -31.01 5.95 27.95
CA ASP A 1171 -31.08 5.80 29.40
C ASP A 1171 -29.71 5.78 30.07
N SER A 1172 -28.67 5.36 29.35
CA SER A 1172 -27.29 5.36 29.83
C SER A 1172 -26.27 5.47 28.70
N ALA A 1173 -25.09 5.98 29.04
CA ALA A 1173 -23.87 5.85 28.25
C ALA A 1173 -22.62 5.77 29.14
N HIS A 1174 -21.62 5.06 28.65
CA HIS A 1174 -20.31 4.84 29.24
C HIS A 1174 -19.24 5.12 28.19
N ALA A 1175 -18.22 5.88 28.55
CA ALA A 1175 -17.03 6.05 27.74
C ALA A 1175 -15.77 6.12 28.59
N TRP A 1176 -14.65 5.69 28.01
CA TRP A 1176 -13.33 5.86 28.59
C TRP A 1176 -12.31 6.28 27.53
N MET A 1177 -11.28 7.00 27.95
CA MET A 1177 -10.19 7.47 27.11
C MET A 1177 -8.86 7.49 27.89
N LEU A 1178 -7.84 6.83 27.35
CA LEU A 1178 -6.47 6.84 27.86
C LEU A 1178 -5.74 8.09 27.36
N THR A 1179 -5.81 9.16 28.15
CA THR A 1179 -5.11 10.44 27.89
C THR A 1179 -3.62 10.33 28.26
N PRO A 1180 -2.79 11.32 27.92
CA PRO A 1180 -1.40 11.38 28.39
C PRO A 1180 -1.23 11.40 29.92
N PHE A 1181 -2.30 11.65 30.69
CA PHE A 1181 -2.30 11.61 32.15
C PHE A 1181 -2.81 10.28 32.73
N GLY A 1182 -3.48 9.45 31.93
CA GLY A 1182 -4.11 8.21 32.37
C GLY A 1182 -5.56 8.09 31.91
N ASN A 1183 -6.28 7.12 32.48
CA ASN A 1183 -7.64 6.82 32.04
C ASN A 1183 -8.65 7.86 32.57
N LEU A 1184 -9.33 8.53 31.65
CA LEU A 1184 -10.50 9.37 31.90
C LEU A 1184 -11.76 8.54 31.63
N THR A 1185 -12.67 8.45 32.60
CA THR A 1185 -13.89 7.64 32.48
C THR A 1185 -15.12 8.47 32.81
N VAL A 1186 -16.19 8.27 32.03
CA VAL A 1186 -17.51 8.86 32.28
C VAL A 1186 -18.56 7.76 32.12
N ASP A 1187 -19.44 7.64 33.10
CA ASP A 1187 -20.54 6.70 33.10
C ASP A 1187 -21.77 7.43 33.66
N TRP A 1188 -22.84 7.51 32.88
CA TRP A 1188 -24.08 8.12 33.35
C TRP A 1188 -25.29 7.24 33.10
N THR A 1189 -26.26 7.33 34.00
CA THR A 1189 -27.52 6.56 33.94
C THR A 1189 -28.68 7.40 34.44
N LYS A 1190 -29.82 7.35 33.73
CA LYS A 1190 -31.10 7.90 34.17
C LYS A 1190 -31.94 6.83 34.86
N SER A 1191 -32.50 7.15 36.03
CA SER A 1191 -33.42 6.27 36.75
C SER A 1191 -34.37 7.08 37.64
N GLY A 1192 -35.68 6.84 37.53
CA GLY A 1192 -36.68 7.46 38.40
C GLY A 1192 -36.69 9.00 38.39
N GLY A 1193 -36.35 9.63 37.25
CA GLY A 1193 -36.21 11.09 37.13
C GLY A 1193 -34.88 11.67 37.61
N ASN A 1194 -34.03 10.85 38.23
CA ASN A 1194 -32.68 11.22 38.65
C ASN A 1194 -31.66 10.82 37.57
N VAL A 1195 -30.51 11.50 37.58
CA VAL A 1195 -29.36 11.25 36.71
C VAL A 1195 -28.16 10.98 37.61
N ASN A 1196 -27.56 9.82 37.47
CA ASN A 1196 -26.29 9.48 38.10
C ASN A 1196 -25.16 9.70 37.09
N VAL A 1197 -24.09 10.37 37.49
CA VAL A 1197 -22.89 10.62 36.69
C VAL A 1197 -21.67 10.22 37.52
N ASN A 1198 -21.05 9.11 37.14
CA ASN A 1198 -19.79 8.63 37.69
C ASN A 1198 -18.65 9.08 36.79
N VAL A 1199 -17.61 9.67 37.38
CA VAL A 1199 -16.43 10.13 36.65
C VAL A 1199 -15.15 9.65 37.33
N GLY A 1200 -14.21 9.16 36.53
CA GLY A 1200 -12.85 8.89 36.96
C GLY A 1200 -11.89 9.84 36.26
N VAL A 1201 -11.27 10.74 37.02
CA VAL A 1201 -10.38 11.78 36.52
C VAL A 1201 -8.92 11.38 36.81
N PRO A 1202 -8.03 11.27 35.82
CA PRO A 1202 -6.67 10.81 36.04
C PRO A 1202 -5.82 11.84 36.82
N VAL A 1203 -4.74 11.38 37.46
CA VAL A 1203 -3.84 12.23 38.24
C VAL A 1203 -3.27 13.36 37.40
N GLY A 1204 -3.31 14.59 37.92
CA GLY A 1204 -2.87 15.79 37.19
C GLY A 1204 -3.95 16.46 36.34
N VAL A 1205 -5.11 15.84 36.14
CA VAL A 1205 -6.24 16.43 35.41
C VAL A 1205 -7.24 17.11 36.34
N THR A 1206 -7.81 18.21 35.87
CA THR A 1206 -8.97 18.88 36.49
C THR A 1206 -10.19 18.75 35.59
N ALA A 1207 -11.33 18.37 36.15
CA ALA A 1207 -12.59 18.26 35.42
C ALA A 1207 -13.62 19.28 35.92
N THR A 1208 -14.37 19.89 35.00
CA THR A 1208 -15.63 20.59 35.30
C THR A 1208 -16.78 19.67 34.91
N VAL A 1209 -17.51 19.14 35.88
CA VAL A 1209 -18.62 18.21 35.68
C VAL A 1209 -19.93 18.97 35.74
N THR A 1210 -20.75 18.87 34.70
CA THR A 1210 -22.11 19.39 34.68
C THR A 1210 -23.07 18.26 35.02
N VAL A 1211 -23.83 18.44 36.10
CA VAL A 1211 -24.83 17.46 36.54
C VAL A 1211 -26.21 18.16 36.51
N PRO A 1212 -27.20 17.62 35.79
CA PRO A 1212 -28.52 18.22 35.69
C PRO A 1212 -29.23 18.24 37.06
N GLY A 1213 -30.17 19.17 37.26
CA GLY A 1213 -30.98 19.23 38.48
C GLY A 1213 -30.73 20.47 39.35
N ALA A 1214 -31.62 20.70 40.31
CA ALA A 1214 -31.55 21.86 41.22
C ALA A 1214 -30.72 21.57 42.48
N GLN A 1215 -30.47 20.29 42.78
CA GLN A 1215 -29.62 19.82 43.86
C GLN A 1215 -28.88 18.58 43.37
N ILE A 1216 -27.62 18.46 43.77
CA ILE A 1216 -26.77 17.31 43.47
C ILE A 1216 -26.22 16.70 44.76
N LEU A 1217 -26.11 15.37 44.77
CA LEU A 1217 -25.48 14.61 45.84
C LEU A 1217 -24.19 13.98 45.31
N GLU A 1218 -23.15 13.88 46.15
CA GLU A 1218 -21.99 13.04 45.91
C GLU A 1218 -21.98 11.90 46.93
N GLY A 1219 -21.90 10.65 46.45
CA GLY A 1219 -21.96 9.47 47.33
C GLY A 1219 -23.21 9.42 48.23
N GLY A 1220 -24.34 9.97 47.76
CA GLY A 1220 -25.61 10.04 48.49
C GLY A 1220 -25.74 11.20 49.50
N LYS A 1221 -24.75 12.10 49.61
CA LYS A 1221 -24.78 13.26 50.49
C LYS A 1221 -24.82 14.57 49.69
N PRO A 1222 -25.52 15.63 50.15
CA PRO A 1222 -25.49 16.92 49.46
C PRO A 1222 -24.06 17.40 49.22
N VAL A 1223 -23.77 17.85 48.00
CA VAL A 1223 -22.44 18.38 47.68
C VAL A 1223 -22.19 19.63 48.53
N ALA A 1224 -21.11 19.60 49.31
CA ALA A 1224 -20.62 20.73 50.07
C ALA A 1224 -19.27 21.20 49.48
N PRO A 1225 -18.92 22.50 49.59
CA PRO A 1225 -17.61 23.02 49.19
C PRO A 1225 -16.49 22.55 50.14
N ASP A 1226 -16.14 21.27 50.11
CA ASP A 1226 -14.99 20.66 50.78
C ASP A 1226 -14.69 19.29 50.15
N GLY A 1227 -13.60 18.62 50.56
CA GLY A 1227 -13.29 17.26 50.06
C GLY A 1227 -12.84 17.16 48.58
N GLY A 1228 -12.36 18.26 47.99
CA GLY A 1228 -11.83 18.28 46.61
C GLY A 1228 -12.83 18.68 45.53
N ILE A 1229 -14.04 19.12 45.91
CA ILE A 1229 -15.12 19.56 45.02
C ILE A 1229 -15.37 21.06 45.21
N LYS A 1230 -15.49 21.81 44.11
CA LYS A 1230 -15.86 23.23 44.11
C LYS A 1230 -17.11 23.46 43.28
N ILE A 1231 -18.16 24.03 43.87
CA ILE A 1231 -19.36 24.42 43.11
C ILE A 1231 -19.02 25.70 42.33
N MET A 1232 -19.18 25.65 41.01
CA MET A 1232 -18.78 26.74 40.10
C MET A 1232 -19.97 27.62 39.73
N GLU A 1233 -21.04 27.00 39.22
CA GLU A 1233 -22.21 27.70 38.71
C GLU A 1233 -23.47 26.85 38.90
N ILE A 1234 -24.61 27.52 39.13
CA ILE A 1234 -25.94 26.93 39.05
C ILE A 1234 -26.62 27.56 37.83
N GLY A 1235 -26.63 26.82 36.72
CA GLY A 1235 -27.16 27.28 35.44
C GLY A 1235 -28.47 26.59 35.07
N SER A 1236 -29.06 27.01 33.95
CA SER A 1236 -30.28 26.38 33.40
C SER A 1236 -30.09 24.92 32.96
N GLN A 1237 -28.83 24.51 32.70
CA GLN A 1237 -28.46 23.15 32.29
C GLN A 1237 -28.10 22.24 33.48
N GLY A 1238 -28.01 22.76 34.70
CA GLY A 1238 -27.62 21.99 35.89
C GLY A 1238 -26.62 22.71 36.79
N ILE A 1239 -26.07 21.97 37.75
CA ILE A 1239 -25.02 22.43 38.65
C ILE A 1239 -23.67 21.99 38.09
N GLN A 1240 -22.74 22.95 37.97
CA GLN A 1240 -21.37 22.70 37.58
C GLN A 1240 -20.47 22.58 38.81
N VAL A 1241 -19.66 21.53 38.86
CA VAL A 1241 -18.66 21.31 39.90
C VAL A 1241 -17.28 21.12 39.28
N SER A 1242 -16.27 21.78 39.85
CA SER A 1242 -14.87 21.54 39.53
C SER A 1242 -14.29 20.52 40.51
N VAL A 1243 -13.64 19.50 39.97
CA VAL A 1243 -12.97 18.44 40.73
C VAL A 1243 -11.56 18.20 40.21
N GLY A 1244 -10.64 17.83 41.10
CA GLY A 1244 -9.33 17.30 40.70
C GLY A 1244 -9.39 15.81 40.36
N SER A 1245 -8.23 15.17 40.26
CA SER A 1245 -8.13 13.72 40.02
C SER A 1245 -8.88 12.87 41.05
N GLY A 1246 -9.24 11.64 40.69
CA GLY A 1246 -9.94 10.67 41.52
C GLY A 1246 -11.28 10.22 40.94
N THR A 1247 -11.99 9.38 41.69
CA THR A 1247 -13.31 8.87 41.32
C THR A 1247 -14.40 9.59 42.08
N TYR A 1248 -15.44 10.06 41.38
CA TYR A 1248 -16.58 10.79 41.92
C TYR A 1248 -17.88 10.19 41.41
N SER A 1249 -18.93 10.22 42.23
CA SER A 1249 -20.26 9.73 41.88
C SER A 1249 -21.29 10.78 42.24
N PHE A 1250 -21.77 11.50 41.23
CA PHE A 1250 -22.79 12.54 41.37
C PHE A 1250 -24.17 11.99 41.05
N SER A 1251 -25.18 12.44 41.78
CA SER A 1251 -26.58 12.12 41.49
C SER A 1251 -27.43 13.38 41.58
N SER A 1252 -28.33 13.57 40.61
CA SER A 1252 -29.32 14.63 40.68
C SER A 1252 -30.45 14.24 41.62
N VAL A 1253 -31.02 15.23 42.31
CA VAL A 1253 -32.30 15.09 43.00
C VAL A 1253 -33.37 15.68 42.09
N ALA A 1254 -34.31 14.85 41.63
CA ALA A 1254 -35.47 15.29 40.87
C ALA A 1254 -36.26 16.35 41.66
N LYS A 1255 -36.80 17.35 40.95
CA LYS A 1255 -37.67 18.37 41.54
C LYS A 1255 -39.01 17.80 41.99
#